data_AF-A0A4R9F174-F1
#
_entry.id   AF-A0A4R9F174-F1
#
_cell.length_a   1.000
_cell.length_b   1.000
_cell.length_c   1.000
_cell.angle_alpha   90.00
_cell.angle_beta   90.00
_cell.angle_gamma   90.00
#
_symmetry.space_group_name_H-M   'P 1'
#
loop_
_entity.id
_entity.type
_entity.pdbx_description
1 polymer ?
#
loop_
_entity_poly.entity_id
_entity_poly.type
_entity_poly.pdbx_seq_one_letter_code
_entity_poly.pdbx_strand_id
1 'polypeptide(L)'
;MTPRGETGTGRAAAGSRRAALAKARQSRRPSRLGERAGAAPKPDFVFDSNAGFPGLLARTWSRAAAEQDPGRAVELLLTLGGLVPADISLRALRCTEEAALRVLFGISWREPADKGRDMATADAAGPPAFLGELGLTTSGRVVLSVPSEGPLAGREKLVDGVLRIPWPAPALTAYEHEVGQASARSAAEAADCRAWLSATGPQGRDRLLDELKDAARRTAPFVLYQEERQYTNFRERNTLPGKTLWPGHPDCALSALQGIPLALWSDSDVVMVVCLALLVRSAGYARIEEANGTQLTVGHVAALLERTRRKYNAVPGGRRVRPAASQRVTELRTLAAAIRARRAQVTRSVQLYREIHGPLMHKIERVAEAPADGAREREQRICARLADRIPVTGGTLAEMSADIQAGADWLTRPHGAFGTGLESLVYETVSAARAAFDADFAMSRGLRSLPALIQALRHEDWARISGWELPEYFCCVVPAAGARRYFEDSADRLADVAWAISSRMQYNSWHFIVGNLPKVPEVEARDYFVPPTVPDIAFHSDQHHHGHVAAQVRFSIRSPQAVKVLDRAFGGFVDLRLLRCAGTPFGEQDLLAAQHVSTLLADATTATATLVAAGAEAEVTAFGPQWHWETVTAGESRCADG
;
A
#
# COMPACT_ATOMS: atom_id res chain seq x y z
N MET A 1 24.89 69.73 -25.48
CA MET A 1 25.35 68.32 -25.51
C MET A 1 25.65 67.88 -24.07
N THR A 2 24.60 67.63 -23.31
CA THR A 2 24.45 66.80 -22.09
C THR A 2 23.05 67.09 -21.56
N PRO A 3 22.29 66.04 -21.23
CA PRO A 3 21.52 66.05 -19.97
C PRO A 3 21.71 64.69 -19.25
N ARG A 4 21.94 64.61 -17.93
CA ARG A 4 20.94 64.55 -16.83
C ARG A 4 19.65 63.83 -17.29
N GLY A 5 19.20 62.69 -16.77
CA GLY A 5 19.36 62.04 -15.49
C GLY A 5 17.94 61.63 -15.07
N GLU A 6 17.64 60.33 -15.04
CA GLU A 6 16.39 59.80 -14.46
C GLU A 6 16.73 58.58 -13.58
N THR A 7 16.52 58.76 -12.28
CA THR A 7 16.48 57.70 -11.27
C THR A 7 15.08 57.11 -11.24
N GLY A 8 14.95 55.86 -11.68
CA GLY A 8 13.74 55.05 -11.51
C GLY A 8 14.09 53.73 -10.85
N THR A 9 13.90 53.64 -9.53
CA THR A 9 13.97 52.40 -8.76
C THR A 9 12.83 51.47 -9.16
N GLY A 10 13.08 50.59 -10.13
CA GLY A 10 12.17 49.53 -10.55
C GLY A 10 12.12 48.40 -9.53
N ARG A 11 11.02 48.34 -8.77
CA ARG A 11 10.57 47.16 -8.04
C ARG A 11 10.50 45.98 -9.02
N ALA A 12 11.35 44.97 -8.84
CA ALA A 12 11.33 43.76 -9.66
C ALA A 12 9.97 43.07 -9.52
N ALA A 13 9.19 43.04 -10.60
CA ALA A 13 7.90 42.40 -10.65
C ALA A 13 8.05 40.88 -10.48
N ALA A 14 7.42 40.34 -9.44
CA ALA A 14 7.24 38.92 -9.24
C ALA A 14 6.57 38.30 -10.48
N GLY A 15 7.24 37.35 -11.13
CA GLY A 15 6.76 36.71 -12.35
C GLY A 15 5.40 36.04 -12.16
N SER A 16 4.50 36.24 -13.12
CA SER A 16 3.12 35.72 -13.06
C SER A 16 3.08 34.20 -12.86
N ARG A 17 2.12 33.71 -12.07
CA ARG A 17 1.80 32.29 -11.84
C ARG A 17 1.78 31.44 -13.12
N ARG A 18 1.38 32.04 -14.25
CA ARG A 18 1.38 31.40 -15.57
C ARG A 18 2.80 31.02 -16.05
N ALA A 19 3.81 31.83 -15.74
CA ALA A 19 5.21 31.54 -16.04
C ALA A 19 5.79 30.45 -15.13
N ALA A 20 5.44 30.46 -13.85
CA ALA A 20 5.81 29.39 -12.92
C ALA A 20 5.19 28.04 -13.31
N LEU A 21 3.90 28.04 -13.71
CA LEU A 21 3.21 26.85 -14.23
C LEU A 21 3.77 26.39 -15.58
N ALA A 22 4.14 27.31 -16.49
CA ALA A 22 4.80 26.95 -17.74
C ALA A 22 6.17 26.29 -17.52
N LYS A 23 6.95 26.77 -16.55
CA LYS A 23 8.24 26.18 -16.15
C LYS A 23 8.07 24.80 -15.51
N ALA A 24 7.04 24.61 -14.68
CA ALA A 24 6.70 23.29 -14.11
C ALA A 24 6.21 22.28 -15.17
N ARG A 25 5.44 22.75 -16.18
CA ARG A 25 4.88 21.94 -17.29
C ARG A 25 5.92 21.43 -18.29
N GLN A 26 7.07 22.09 -18.43
CA GLN A 26 8.17 21.63 -19.28
C GLN A 26 8.89 20.38 -18.73
N SER A 27 8.45 19.85 -17.59
CA SER A 27 9.12 18.77 -16.91
C SER A 27 8.13 17.75 -16.33
N ARG A 28 8.23 16.47 -16.71
CA ARG A 28 7.50 15.38 -16.03
C ARG A 28 8.03 15.10 -14.61
N ARG A 29 9.10 15.79 -14.20
CA ARG A 29 9.61 15.97 -12.83
C ARG A 29 9.98 17.46 -12.68
N PRO A 30 9.34 18.24 -11.78
CA PRO A 30 9.61 19.67 -11.62
C PRO A 30 11.12 19.99 -11.61
N SER A 31 11.55 20.84 -12.54
CA SER A 31 12.90 21.43 -12.61
C SER A 31 13.35 21.91 -11.22
N ARG A 32 14.45 21.34 -10.72
CA ARG A 32 15.19 21.84 -9.56
C ARG A 32 15.70 23.25 -9.91
N LEU A 33 15.23 24.27 -9.21
CA LEU A 33 15.82 25.63 -9.23
C LEU A 33 16.17 26.23 -10.62
N GLY A 34 15.46 25.85 -11.70
CA GLY A 34 15.74 26.35 -13.06
C GLY A 34 16.60 25.48 -13.95
N GLU A 35 17.00 24.29 -13.51
CA GLU A 35 17.68 23.31 -14.38
C GLU A 35 16.70 22.61 -15.31
N ARG A 36 17.14 22.34 -16.54
CA ARG A 36 16.35 21.67 -17.58
C ARG A 36 16.10 20.22 -17.15
N ALA A 37 14.84 19.84 -16.94
CA ALA A 37 14.51 18.47 -16.59
C ALA A 37 14.58 17.55 -17.82
N GLY A 38 15.44 16.54 -17.75
CA GLY A 38 15.58 15.50 -18.77
C GLY A 38 16.92 14.81 -18.64
N ALA A 39 16.89 13.50 -18.34
CA ALA A 39 18.04 12.59 -18.30
C ALA A 39 19.29 13.16 -17.58
N ALA A 40 19.26 13.17 -16.24
CA ALA A 40 20.53 13.19 -15.52
C ALA A 40 21.37 11.99 -16.03
N PRO A 41 22.62 12.21 -16.49
CA PRO A 41 23.45 11.15 -17.07
C PRO A 41 23.78 10.04 -16.06
N LYS A 42 23.51 10.28 -14.78
CA LYS A 42 23.60 9.32 -13.68
C LYS A 42 22.33 9.45 -12.83
N PRO A 43 21.83 8.36 -12.22
CA PRO A 43 20.71 8.44 -11.29
C PRO A 43 21.05 9.40 -10.15
N ASP A 44 20.07 10.19 -9.72
CA ASP A 44 20.20 11.18 -8.62
C ASP A 44 20.74 10.55 -7.32
N PHE A 45 20.58 9.23 -7.17
CA PHE A 45 21.12 8.43 -6.09
C PHE A 45 21.68 7.13 -6.68
N VAL A 46 22.95 6.83 -6.40
CA VAL A 46 23.51 5.49 -6.62
C VAL A 46 23.17 4.68 -5.39
N PHE A 47 22.29 3.68 -5.54
CA PHE A 47 21.94 2.80 -4.44
C PHE A 47 23.11 1.85 -4.15
N ASP A 48 23.42 1.68 -2.87
CA ASP A 48 24.22 0.54 -2.41
C ASP A 48 23.54 -0.75 -2.88
N SER A 49 24.27 -1.62 -3.56
CA SER A 49 23.77 -2.92 -4.03
C SER A 49 23.30 -3.83 -2.88
N ASN A 50 23.75 -3.55 -1.66
CA ASN A 50 23.34 -4.23 -0.43
C ASN A 50 22.23 -3.49 0.34
N ALA A 51 21.70 -2.38 -0.19
CA ALA A 51 20.54 -1.71 0.38
C ALA A 51 19.22 -2.36 -0.09
N GLY A 52 18.17 -2.16 0.71
CA GLY A 52 16.83 -2.68 0.42
C GLY A 52 16.76 -4.21 0.37
N PHE A 53 15.88 -4.73 -0.50
CA PHE A 53 15.52 -6.14 -0.50
C PHE A 53 16.67 -7.11 -0.78
N PRO A 54 17.57 -6.89 -1.78
CA PRO A 54 18.70 -7.80 -2.01
C PRO A 54 19.58 -7.98 -0.78
N GLY A 55 19.89 -6.88 -0.07
CA GLY A 55 20.66 -6.96 1.16
C GLY A 55 19.93 -7.64 2.31
N LEU A 56 18.61 -7.46 2.42
CA LEU A 56 17.79 -8.22 3.36
C LEU A 56 17.90 -9.72 3.08
N LEU A 57 17.70 -10.14 1.83
CA LEU A 57 17.77 -11.54 1.45
C LEU A 57 19.15 -12.15 1.72
N ALA A 58 20.23 -11.44 1.38
CA ALA A 58 21.60 -11.90 1.64
C ALA A 58 21.87 -12.09 3.15
N ARG A 59 21.44 -11.15 4.01
CA ARG A 59 21.57 -11.28 5.47
C ARG A 59 20.72 -12.43 6.02
N THR A 60 19.49 -12.58 5.55
CA THR A 60 18.61 -13.69 5.94
C THR A 60 19.23 -15.03 5.56
N TRP A 61 19.74 -15.15 4.33
CA TRP A 61 20.42 -16.35 3.85
C TRP A 61 21.66 -16.67 4.69
N SER A 62 22.54 -15.69 4.90
CA SER A 62 23.77 -15.89 5.68
C SER A 62 23.47 -16.37 7.11
N ARG A 63 22.44 -15.83 7.74
CA ARG A 63 21.98 -16.29 9.07
C ARG A 63 21.46 -17.73 9.01
N ALA A 64 20.56 -18.04 8.07
CA ALA A 64 20.02 -19.38 7.93
C ALA A 64 21.09 -20.43 7.60
N ALA A 65 22.11 -20.07 6.82
CA ALA A 65 23.22 -20.96 6.47
C ALA A 65 24.21 -21.20 7.63
N ALA A 66 24.20 -20.33 8.64
CA ALA A 66 24.99 -20.51 9.86
C ALA A 66 24.25 -21.31 10.94
N GLU A 67 22.94 -21.57 10.78
CA GLU A 67 22.16 -22.34 11.74
C GLU A 67 22.48 -23.84 11.66
N GLN A 68 22.67 -24.46 12.83
CA GLN A 68 22.88 -25.90 12.94
C GLN A 68 21.57 -26.68 12.98
N ASP A 69 20.49 -26.05 13.46
CA ASP A 69 19.15 -26.63 13.50
C ASP A 69 18.40 -26.30 12.19
N PRO A 70 18.10 -27.30 11.34
CA PRO A 70 17.35 -27.08 10.10
C PRO A 70 15.97 -26.46 10.33
N GLY A 71 15.32 -26.72 11.48
CA GLY A 71 14.03 -26.11 11.82
C GLY A 71 14.15 -24.60 12.02
N ARG A 72 15.22 -24.14 12.69
CA ARG A 72 15.51 -22.70 12.85
C ARG A 72 15.91 -22.04 11.55
N ALA A 73 16.67 -22.72 10.69
CA ALA A 73 16.97 -22.23 9.36
C ALA A 73 15.68 -22.00 8.55
N VAL A 74 14.76 -22.98 8.56
CA VAL A 74 13.44 -22.85 7.90
C VAL A 74 12.64 -21.68 8.47
N GLU A 75 12.58 -21.52 9.79
CA GLU A 75 11.88 -20.40 10.44
C GLU A 75 12.46 -19.04 10.02
N LEU A 76 13.80 -18.91 9.99
CA LEU A 76 14.48 -17.69 9.54
C LEU A 76 14.14 -17.36 8.08
N LEU A 77 14.14 -18.35 7.20
CA LEU A 77 13.80 -18.15 5.79
C LEU A 77 12.32 -17.77 5.61
N LEU A 78 11.40 -18.47 6.28
CA LEU A 78 9.96 -18.20 6.19
C LEU A 78 9.57 -16.83 6.75
N THR A 79 10.29 -16.34 7.76
CA THR A 79 10.02 -15.03 8.39
C THR A 79 10.88 -13.89 7.84
N LEU A 80 11.78 -14.17 6.89
CA LEU A 80 12.83 -13.26 6.44
C LEU A 80 13.59 -12.64 7.63
N GLY A 81 13.98 -13.47 8.59
CA GLY A 81 14.68 -13.07 9.80
C GLY A 81 13.81 -12.34 10.83
N GLY A 82 12.50 -12.64 10.86
CA GLY A 82 11.52 -12.05 11.77
C GLY A 82 10.80 -10.80 11.25
N LEU A 83 11.01 -10.41 9.98
CA LEU A 83 10.43 -9.19 9.41
C LEU A 83 9.04 -9.39 8.78
N VAL A 84 8.66 -10.64 8.50
CA VAL A 84 7.34 -10.99 7.97
C VAL A 84 6.75 -12.20 8.70
N PRO A 85 5.41 -12.29 8.85
CA PRO A 85 4.76 -13.49 9.35
C PRO A 85 5.05 -14.72 8.48
N ALA A 86 5.45 -15.84 9.11
CA ALA A 86 5.76 -17.10 8.41
C ALA A 86 4.59 -17.63 7.56
N ASP A 87 3.33 -17.39 7.97
CA ASP A 87 2.12 -17.78 7.23
C ASP A 87 2.12 -17.26 5.78
N ILE A 88 2.73 -16.10 5.52
CA ILE A 88 2.79 -15.53 4.17
C ILE A 88 3.67 -16.40 3.27
N SER A 89 4.89 -16.71 3.73
CA SER A 89 5.85 -17.54 2.98
C SER A 89 5.38 -18.99 2.88
N LEU A 90 4.73 -19.53 3.92
CA LEU A 90 4.14 -20.87 3.87
C LEU A 90 3.04 -20.98 2.81
N ARG A 91 2.24 -19.92 2.62
CA ARG A 91 1.23 -19.85 1.55
C ARG A 91 1.81 -19.57 0.18
N ALA A 92 3.10 -19.25 0.08
CA ALA A 92 3.79 -19.05 -1.19
C ALA A 92 4.33 -20.36 -1.78
N LEU A 93 4.42 -21.42 -0.98
CA LEU A 93 4.96 -22.72 -1.37
C LEU A 93 4.08 -23.40 -2.41
N ARG A 94 4.70 -24.10 -3.37
CA ARG A 94 4.02 -25.04 -4.28
C ARG A 94 3.36 -26.16 -3.47
N CYS A 95 2.38 -26.85 -4.04
CA CYS A 95 1.71 -27.94 -3.33
C CYS A 95 2.69 -29.04 -2.88
N THR A 96 3.69 -29.34 -3.71
CA THR A 96 4.76 -30.29 -3.39
C THR A 96 5.67 -29.79 -2.28
N GLU A 97 6.05 -28.52 -2.30
CA GLU A 97 6.90 -27.90 -1.27
C GLU A 97 6.18 -27.82 0.09
N GLU A 98 4.88 -27.51 0.09
CA GLU A 98 4.04 -27.54 1.30
C GLU A 98 3.98 -28.94 1.90
N ALA A 99 3.74 -29.96 1.07
CA ALA A 99 3.72 -31.35 1.50
C ALA A 99 5.06 -31.78 2.10
N ALA A 100 6.17 -31.35 1.51
CA ALA A 100 7.51 -31.64 2.00
C ALA A 100 7.78 -30.98 3.37
N LEU A 101 7.48 -29.68 3.53
CA LEU A 101 7.66 -29.03 4.84
C LEU A 101 6.75 -29.62 5.91
N ARG A 102 5.54 -30.03 5.54
CA ARG A 102 4.61 -30.69 6.45
C ARG A 102 5.18 -32.00 6.97
N VAL A 103 5.78 -32.80 6.09
CA VAL A 103 6.30 -34.12 6.46
C VAL A 103 7.63 -34.01 7.20
N LEU A 104 8.53 -33.13 6.77
CA LEU A 104 9.88 -33.03 7.34
C LEU A 104 9.93 -32.21 8.63
N PHE A 105 9.11 -31.16 8.73
CA PHE A 105 9.17 -30.20 9.83
C PHE A 105 7.85 -30.09 10.61
N GLY A 106 6.77 -30.74 10.16
CA GLY A 106 5.45 -30.59 10.78
C GLY A 106 4.80 -29.23 10.48
N ILE A 107 5.30 -28.47 9.51
CA ILE A 107 4.88 -27.10 9.24
C ILE A 107 4.04 -27.03 7.96
N SER A 108 2.85 -26.44 8.05
CA SER A 108 1.99 -26.11 6.90
C SER A 108 1.18 -24.85 7.22
N TRP A 109 0.73 -24.14 6.16
CA TRP A 109 -0.23 -23.04 6.33
C TRP A 109 -1.65 -23.52 6.67
N ARG A 110 -1.94 -24.81 6.50
CA ARG A 110 -3.23 -25.43 6.85
C ARG A 110 -3.25 -25.72 8.35
N GLU A 111 -4.39 -25.44 9.02
CA GLU A 111 -4.56 -25.82 10.42
C GLU A 111 -4.30 -27.34 10.57
N PRO A 112 -3.56 -27.79 11.59
CA PRO A 112 -3.26 -29.21 11.75
C PRO A 112 -4.56 -29.97 11.95
N ALA A 113 -4.92 -30.81 10.98
CA ALA A 113 -6.16 -31.59 11.00
C ALA A 113 -6.17 -32.64 12.13
N ASP A 114 -4.99 -33.05 12.62
CA ASP A 114 -4.82 -34.00 13.71
C ASP A 114 -3.54 -33.67 14.49
N LYS A 115 -3.67 -33.43 15.80
CA LYS A 115 -2.54 -33.32 16.74
C LYS A 115 -1.92 -34.69 17.11
N GLY A 116 -2.21 -35.73 16.34
CA GLY A 116 -1.93 -37.13 16.72
C GLY A 116 -1.08 -37.93 15.75
N ARG A 117 -0.48 -37.33 14.71
CA ARG A 117 0.55 -38.04 13.94
C ARG A 117 1.87 -37.96 14.68
N ASP A 118 2.33 -39.10 15.18
CA ASP A 118 3.72 -39.31 15.59
C ASP A 118 4.62 -38.85 14.44
N MET A 119 5.31 -37.75 14.67
CA MET A 119 6.27 -37.22 13.72
C MET A 119 7.40 -38.22 13.56
N ALA A 120 7.86 -38.42 12.32
CA ALA A 120 9.16 -39.02 12.11
C ALA A 120 10.20 -38.00 12.61
N THR A 121 10.56 -38.10 13.89
CA THR A 121 11.66 -37.33 14.47
C THR A 121 12.91 -37.58 13.64
N ALA A 122 13.68 -36.52 13.37
CA ALA A 122 14.94 -36.56 12.62
C ALA A 122 15.99 -37.51 13.21
N ASP A 123 15.73 -38.11 14.37
CA ASP A 123 16.54 -39.14 15.05
C ASP A 123 16.34 -40.57 14.51
N ALA A 124 15.70 -40.75 13.34
CA ALA A 124 15.69 -42.03 12.66
C ALA A 124 17.13 -42.39 12.24
N ALA A 125 17.84 -43.14 13.09
CA ALA A 125 19.21 -43.59 12.88
C ALA A 125 19.34 -44.42 11.60
N GLY A 126 19.70 -43.77 10.50
CA GLY A 126 19.89 -44.39 9.18
C GLY A 126 20.34 -43.37 8.13
N PRO A 127 20.98 -43.82 7.03
CA PRO A 127 21.34 -42.93 5.93
C PRO A 127 20.09 -42.30 5.30
N PRO A 128 20.16 -41.04 4.83
CA PRO A 128 19.03 -40.40 4.17
C PRO A 128 18.67 -41.14 2.88
N ALA A 129 17.37 -41.39 2.68
CA ALA A 129 16.85 -42.02 1.47
C ALA A 129 16.81 -41.04 0.28
N PHE A 130 16.76 -39.74 0.56
CA PHE A 130 16.89 -38.67 -0.41
C PHE A 130 17.54 -37.45 0.25
N LEU A 131 18.28 -36.65 -0.52
CA LEU A 131 18.90 -35.41 -0.04
C LEU A 131 18.30 -34.24 -0.82
N GLY A 132 17.37 -33.53 -0.20
CA GLY A 132 16.74 -32.35 -0.77
C GLY A 132 17.60 -31.09 -0.63
N GLU A 133 17.19 -30.03 -1.31
CA GLU A 133 17.78 -28.70 -1.24
C GLU A 133 16.73 -27.70 -0.76
N LEU A 134 17.09 -26.82 0.17
CA LEU A 134 16.29 -25.67 0.60
C LEU A 134 17.01 -24.39 0.17
N GLY A 135 16.28 -23.47 -0.46
CA GLY A 135 16.82 -22.23 -0.98
C GLY A 135 15.92 -21.02 -0.72
N LEU A 136 16.51 -19.84 -0.83
CA LEU A 136 15.83 -18.55 -0.84
C LEU A 136 16.00 -17.93 -2.22
N THR A 137 14.90 -17.60 -2.90
CA THR A 137 14.96 -16.94 -4.20
C THR A 137 15.25 -15.44 -4.06
N THR A 138 15.73 -14.82 -5.13
CA THR A 138 15.87 -13.35 -5.25
C THR A 138 14.54 -12.59 -5.20
N SER A 139 13.39 -13.29 -5.26
CA SER A 139 12.07 -12.73 -5.00
C SER A 139 11.61 -12.91 -3.54
N GLY A 140 12.44 -13.53 -2.68
CA GLY A 140 12.14 -13.80 -1.28
C GLY A 140 11.22 -14.98 -1.03
N ARG A 141 11.05 -15.88 -2.01
CA ARG A 141 10.34 -17.14 -1.81
C ARG A 141 11.27 -18.19 -1.24
N VAL A 142 10.75 -18.97 -0.29
CA VAL A 142 11.36 -20.23 0.12
C VAL A 142 11.01 -21.29 -0.93
N VAL A 143 12.01 -22.03 -1.40
CA VAL A 143 11.85 -23.11 -2.37
C VAL A 143 12.55 -24.36 -1.85
N LEU A 144 11.98 -25.52 -2.16
CA LEU A 144 12.52 -26.82 -1.74
C LEU A 144 12.57 -27.77 -2.94
N SER A 145 13.70 -28.45 -3.14
CA SER A 145 13.73 -29.59 -4.05
C SER A 145 13.10 -30.80 -3.37
N VAL A 146 12.19 -31.42 -4.11
CA VAL A 146 11.48 -32.62 -3.68
C VAL A 146 11.92 -33.81 -4.54
N PRO A 147 11.63 -35.07 -4.14
CA PRO A 147 11.87 -36.23 -4.98
C PRO A 147 11.30 -36.03 -6.38
N SER A 148 12.00 -36.54 -7.39
CA SER A 148 11.73 -36.37 -8.84
C SER A 148 12.07 -35.00 -9.46
N GLU A 149 12.51 -34.02 -8.66
CA GLU A 149 12.98 -32.74 -9.18
C GLU A 149 14.52 -32.63 -9.22
N GLY A 150 15.04 -31.88 -10.19
CA GLY A 150 16.47 -31.55 -10.27
C GLY A 150 16.92 -30.52 -9.22
N PRO A 151 18.24 -30.20 -9.17
CA PRO A 151 18.79 -29.18 -8.28
C PRO A 151 18.10 -27.82 -8.42
N LEU A 152 17.99 -27.06 -7.32
CA LEU A 152 17.35 -25.74 -7.30
C LEU A 152 18.10 -24.72 -8.15
N ALA A 153 19.44 -24.75 -8.15
CA ALA A 153 20.27 -23.80 -8.88
C ALA A 153 20.02 -23.81 -10.41
N GLY A 154 19.52 -24.92 -10.97
CA GLY A 154 19.18 -25.01 -12.39
C GLY A 154 17.79 -24.51 -12.75
N ARG A 155 16.92 -24.25 -11.76
CA ARG A 155 15.49 -23.94 -11.95
C ARG A 155 15.10 -22.57 -11.39
N GLU A 156 15.76 -22.15 -10.32
CA GLU A 156 15.41 -20.96 -9.56
C GLU A 156 16.54 -19.94 -9.53
N LYS A 157 16.18 -18.66 -9.47
CA LYS A 157 17.14 -17.57 -9.21
C LYS A 157 17.35 -17.43 -7.71
N LEU A 158 18.26 -18.22 -7.16
CA LEU A 158 18.62 -18.20 -5.75
C LEU A 158 19.42 -16.95 -5.37
N VAL A 159 19.33 -16.56 -4.10
CA VAL A 159 20.14 -15.50 -3.50
C VAL A 159 21.62 -15.91 -3.47
N ASP A 160 21.87 -17.16 -3.12
CA ASP A 160 23.19 -17.78 -3.00
C ASP A 160 22.99 -19.31 -3.10
N GLY A 161 23.72 -20.12 -2.31
CA GLY A 161 23.66 -21.58 -2.33
C GLY A 161 22.36 -22.23 -1.82
N VAL A 162 22.49 -23.48 -1.35
CA VAL A 162 21.38 -24.30 -0.85
C VAL A 162 21.74 -24.93 0.49
N LEU A 163 20.74 -25.16 1.35
CA LEU A 163 20.87 -26.00 2.53
C LEU A 163 20.47 -27.43 2.18
N ARG A 164 21.26 -28.40 2.61
CA ARG A 164 20.99 -29.82 2.35
C ARG A 164 20.06 -30.37 3.42
N ILE A 165 18.89 -30.85 3.01
CA ILE A 165 17.87 -31.38 3.91
C ILE A 165 17.82 -32.89 3.74
N PRO A 166 18.18 -33.69 4.76
CA PRO A 166 18.09 -35.14 4.69
C PRO A 166 16.63 -35.61 4.81
N TRP A 167 16.22 -36.55 3.96
CA TRP A 167 14.89 -37.16 4.01
C TRP A 167 15.02 -38.61 4.48
N PRO A 168 14.45 -38.98 5.63
CA PRO A 168 14.39 -40.38 6.04
C PRO A 168 13.35 -41.15 5.19
N ALA A 169 13.53 -42.47 5.04
CA ALA A 169 12.62 -43.28 4.20
C ALA A 169 11.12 -43.17 4.59
N PRO A 170 10.74 -43.15 5.88
CA PRO A 170 9.34 -42.92 6.28
C PRO A 170 8.79 -41.56 5.82
N ALA A 171 9.63 -40.52 5.73
CA ALA A 171 9.22 -39.22 5.23
C ALA A 171 8.93 -39.26 3.72
N LEU A 172 9.64 -40.07 2.93
CA LEU A 172 9.32 -40.22 1.51
C LEU A 172 7.95 -40.83 1.29
N THR A 173 7.61 -41.90 2.01
CA THR A 173 6.27 -42.52 1.92
C THR A 173 5.18 -41.56 2.37
N ALA A 174 5.40 -40.82 3.46
CA ALA A 174 4.45 -39.80 3.92
C ALA A 174 4.29 -38.67 2.89
N TYR A 175 5.37 -38.24 2.25
CA TYR A 175 5.36 -37.23 1.21
C TYR A 175 4.59 -37.65 -0.03
N GLU A 176 4.80 -38.88 -0.53
CA GLU A 176 4.05 -39.43 -1.68
C GLU A 176 2.54 -39.41 -1.43
N HIS A 177 2.13 -39.81 -0.22
CA HIS A 177 0.74 -39.75 0.19
C HIS A 177 0.19 -38.31 0.22
N GLU A 178 0.92 -37.36 0.82
CA GLU A 178 0.49 -35.96 0.91
C GLU A 178 0.39 -35.30 -0.47
N VAL A 179 1.33 -35.57 -1.38
CA VAL A 179 1.28 -35.08 -2.77
C VAL A 179 0.12 -35.68 -3.53
N GLY A 180 -0.12 -36.99 -3.43
CA GLY A 180 -1.26 -37.64 -4.08
C GLY A 180 -2.60 -37.03 -3.65
N GLN A 181 -2.75 -36.74 -2.35
CA GLN A 181 -3.93 -36.03 -1.85
C GLN A 181 -4.01 -34.59 -2.35
N ALA A 182 -2.89 -33.87 -2.43
CA ALA A 182 -2.85 -32.51 -2.94
C ALA A 182 -3.24 -32.44 -4.42
N SER A 183 -2.69 -33.31 -5.26
CA SER A 183 -3.04 -33.40 -6.68
C SER A 183 -4.52 -33.73 -6.90
N ALA A 184 -5.08 -34.68 -6.13
CA ALA A 184 -6.50 -35.01 -6.21
C ALA A 184 -7.40 -33.81 -5.83
N ARG A 185 -7.03 -33.05 -4.79
CA ARG A 185 -7.73 -31.81 -4.42
C ARG A 185 -7.65 -30.77 -5.53
N SER A 186 -6.46 -30.49 -6.07
CA SER A 186 -6.28 -29.50 -7.13
C SER A 186 -7.09 -29.83 -8.38
N ALA A 187 -7.13 -31.10 -8.78
CA ALA A 187 -7.97 -31.55 -9.90
C ALA A 187 -9.47 -31.34 -9.64
N ALA A 188 -9.93 -31.67 -8.43
CA ALA A 188 -11.33 -31.46 -8.05
C ALA A 188 -11.70 -29.97 -7.99
N GLU A 189 -10.81 -29.11 -7.48
CA GLU A 189 -10.98 -27.66 -7.46
C GLU A 189 -11.06 -27.07 -8.87
N ALA A 190 -10.18 -27.49 -9.79
CA ALA A 190 -10.21 -27.06 -11.19
C ALA A 190 -11.49 -27.50 -11.91
N ALA A 191 -11.94 -28.74 -11.68
CA ALA A 191 -13.19 -29.24 -12.25
C ALA A 191 -14.41 -28.45 -11.75
N ASP A 192 -14.46 -28.09 -10.46
CA ASP A 192 -15.54 -27.26 -9.91
C ASP A 192 -15.52 -25.83 -10.46
N CYS A 193 -14.34 -25.21 -10.56
CA CYS A 193 -14.16 -23.91 -11.22
C CYS A 193 -14.68 -23.94 -12.66
N ARG A 194 -14.32 -24.97 -13.43
CA ARG A 194 -14.74 -25.14 -14.82
C ARG A 194 -16.26 -25.33 -14.93
N ALA A 195 -16.86 -26.13 -14.05
CA ALA A 195 -18.32 -26.32 -14.01
C ALA A 195 -19.04 -24.99 -13.73
N TRP A 196 -18.54 -24.18 -12.80
CA TRP A 196 -19.11 -22.87 -12.48
C TRP A 196 -18.98 -21.86 -13.65
N LEU A 197 -17.81 -21.81 -14.30
CA LEU A 197 -17.60 -20.97 -15.49
C LEU A 197 -18.43 -21.42 -16.69
N SER A 198 -18.69 -22.71 -16.81
CA SER A 198 -19.59 -23.26 -17.84
C SER A 198 -21.02 -22.77 -17.63
N ALA A 199 -21.55 -22.91 -16.41
CA ALA A 199 -22.88 -22.45 -16.03
C ALA A 199 -23.09 -20.93 -16.14
N THR A 200 -22.01 -20.15 -16.05
CA THR A 200 -22.02 -18.70 -16.23
C THR A 200 -22.27 -18.27 -17.69
N GLY A 201 -21.95 -19.15 -18.65
CA GLY A 201 -22.11 -18.91 -20.10
C GLY A 201 -21.09 -17.92 -20.69
N PRO A 202 -20.98 -17.85 -22.03
CA PRO A 202 -19.96 -17.02 -22.71
C PRO A 202 -20.01 -15.54 -22.33
N GLN A 203 -21.20 -14.91 -22.43
CA GLN A 203 -21.37 -13.49 -22.12
C GLN A 203 -21.04 -13.16 -20.65
N GLY A 204 -21.39 -14.07 -19.73
CA GLY A 204 -21.06 -13.91 -18.32
C GLY A 204 -19.56 -14.01 -18.06
N ARG A 205 -18.86 -14.93 -18.76
CA ARG A 205 -17.40 -15.03 -18.70
C ARG A 205 -16.71 -13.78 -19.26
N ASP A 206 -17.19 -13.24 -20.37
CA ASP A 206 -16.64 -12.03 -20.97
C ASP A 206 -16.74 -10.83 -20.02
N ARG A 207 -17.92 -10.63 -19.41
CA ARG A 207 -18.11 -9.58 -18.39
C ARG A 207 -17.22 -9.78 -17.17
N LEU A 208 -17.01 -11.03 -16.76
CA LEU A 208 -16.12 -11.34 -15.65
C LEU A 208 -14.66 -10.99 -15.99
N LEU A 209 -14.19 -11.33 -17.20
CA LEU A 209 -12.86 -10.96 -17.66
C LEU A 209 -12.69 -9.44 -17.72
N ASP A 210 -13.70 -8.70 -18.18
CA ASP A 210 -13.68 -7.23 -18.17
C ASP A 210 -13.57 -6.65 -16.75
N GLU A 211 -14.38 -7.15 -15.81
CA GLU A 211 -14.30 -6.76 -14.39
C GLU A 211 -12.91 -7.04 -13.81
N LEU A 212 -12.33 -8.21 -14.10
CA LEU A 212 -11.02 -8.59 -13.59
C LEU A 212 -9.86 -7.82 -14.24
N LYS A 213 -9.98 -7.45 -15.51
CA LYS A 213 -9.00 -6.59 -16.20
C LYS A 213 -8.97 -5.20 -15.57
N ASP A 214 -10.14 -4.61 -15.30
CA ASP A 214 -10.20 -3.33 -14.59
C ASP A 214 -9.72 -3.47 -13.14
N ALA A 215 -10.13 -4.53 -12.43
CA ALA A 215 -9.65 -4.80 -11.07
C ALA A 215 -8.12 -4.88 -11.01
N ALA A 216 -7.47 -5.62 -11.92
CA ALA A 216 -6.02 -5.73 -11.98
C ALA A 216 -5.35 -4.38 -12.29
N ARG A 217 -5.88 -3.62 -13.26
CA ARG A 217 -5.35 -2.30 -13.65
C ARG A 217 -5.44 -1.27 -12.53
N ARG A 218 -6.52 -1.30 -11.75
CA ARG A 218 -6.84 -0.29 -10.73
C ARG A 218 -6.35 -0.64 -9.32
N THR A 219 -5.92 -1.88 -9.10
CA THR A 219 -5.28 -2.32 -7.84
C THR A 219 -3.82 -1.88 -7.81
N ALA A 220 -3.29 -1.62 -6.61
CA ALA A 220 -1.86 -1.43 -6.44
C ALA A 220 -1.07 -2.67 -6.92
N PRO A 221 0.26 -2.56 -7.11
CA PRO A 221 1.05 -3.70 -7.56
C PRO A 221 0.93 -4.95 -6.68
N PHE A 222 0.73 -6.11 -7.31
CA PHE A 222 0.62 -7.42 -6.67
C PHE A 222 1.26 -8.52 -7.54
N VAL A 223 1.65 -9.61 -6.88
CA VAL A 223 2.22 -10.84 -7.45
C VAL A 223 1.48 -12.02 -6.82
N LEU A 224 0.92 -12.90 -7.62
CA LEU A 224 0.25 -14.12 -7.20
C LEU A 224 0.95 -15.31 -7.86
N TYR A 225 0.99 -16.44 -7.17
CA TYR A 225 1.59 -17.66 -7.70
C TYR A 225 0.52 -18.70 -7.99
N GLN A 226 0.76 -19.56 -8.96
CA GLN A 226 0.01 -20.80 -9.10
C GLN A 226 0.97 -21.90 -9.54
N GLU A 227 1.39 -22.71 -8.58
CA GLU A 227 2.56 -23.57 -8.70
C GLU A 227 3.78 -22.75 -9.17
N GLU A 228 4.26 -23.00 -10.38
CA GLU A 228 5.40 -22.31 -11.00
C GLU A 228 4.98 -21.06 -11.81
N ARG A 229 3.68 -20.86 -12.06
CA ARG A 229 3.19 -19.69 -12.79
C ARG A 229 3.11 -18.47 -11.90
N GLN A 230 3.37 -17.31 -12.49
CA GLN A 230 3.27 -16.01 -11.83
C GLN A 230 2.24 -15.13 -12.53
N TYR A 231 1.27 -14.63 -11.75
CA TYR A 231 0.27 -13.66 -12.18
C TYR A 231 0.54 -12.32 -11.50
N THR A 232 0.89 -11.29 -12.27
CA THR A 232 1.28 -10.00 -11.68
C THR A 232 0.89 -8.83 -12.57
N ASN A 233 0.54 -7.70 -11.93
CA ASN A 233 0.41 -6.37 -12.56
C ASN A 233 1.68 -5.48 -12.30
N PHE A 234 2.78 -6.10 -11.85
CA PHE A 234 4.01 -5.46 -11.37
C PHE A 234 5.27 -5.91 -12.16
N ARG A 235 6.19 -4.95 -12.40
CA ARG A 235 7.54 -5.14 -12.99
C ARG A 235 7.56 -5.68 -14.44
N GLU A 236 8.75 -6.08 -14.89
CA GLU A 236 9.10 -6.42 -16.29
C GLU A 236 8.46 -7.71 -16.81
N ARG A 237 8.01 -8.62 -15.92
CA ARG A 237 7.34 -9.88 -16.28
C ARG A 237 5.84 -9.80 -16.05
N ASN A 238 5.25 -8.71 -16.51
CA ASN A 238 3.86 -8.42 -16.26
C ASN A 238 2.96 -9.38 -17.05
N THR A 239 2.00 -10.04 -16.40
CA THR A 239 1.08 -11.01 -17.04
C THR A 239 -0.39 -10.63 -16.87
N LEU A 240 -0.67 -9.58 -16.08
CA LEU A 240 -1.98 -8.97 -15.88
C LEU A 240 -1.95 -7.48 -16.21
N PRO A 241 -3.11 -6.86 -16.51
CA PRO A 241 -3.17 -5.44 -16.81
C PRO A 241 -2.58 -4.58 -15.68
N GLY A 242 -1.71 -3.66 -16.05
CA GLY A 242 -1.02 -2.77 -15.12
C GLY A 242 -0.47 -1.55 -15.85
N LYS A 243 0.57 -0.91 -15.30
CA LYS A 243 1.21 0.25 -15.94
C LYS A 243 2.01 -0.10 -17.19
N THR A 244 2.59 -1.30 -17.21
CA THR A 244 3.51 -1.75 -18.28
C THR A 244 2.86 -2.69 -19.28
N LEU A 245 1.71 -3.28 -18.95
CA LEU A 245 0.94 -4.14 -19.84
C LEU A 245 -0.49 -3.61 -19.95
N TRP A 246 -0.88 -3.22 -21.17
CA TRP A 246 -2.20 -2.66 -21.42
C TRP A 246 -3.26 -3.77 -21.59
N PRO A 247 -4.54 -3.52 -21.22
CA PRO A 247 -5.61 -4.49 -21.42
C PRO A 247 -5.85 -4.77 -22.91
N GLY A 248 -5.64 -6.00 -23.36
CA GLY A 248 -5.77 -6.42 -24.76
C GLY A 248 -4.47 -6.88 -25.40
N HIS A 249 -3.32 -6.73 -24.72
CA HIS A 249 -2.06 -7.30 -25.16
C HIS A 249 -2.12 -8.85 -25.16
N PRO A 250 -1.50 -9.57 -26.12
CA PRO A 250 -1.49 -11.04 -26.15
C PRO A 250 -0.87 -11.68 -24.90
N ASP A 251 0.14 -11.04 -24.30
CA ASP A 251 0.79 -11.54 -23.07
C ASP A 251 -0.06 -11.31 -21.80
N CYS A 252 -1.22 -10.63 -21.90
CA CYS A 252 -2.13 -10.47 -20.78
C CYS A 252 -2.99 -11.73 -20.62
N ALA A 253 -2.78 -12.46 -19.52
CA ALA A 253 -3.46 -13.72 -19.24
C ALA A 253 -5.00 -13.59 -19.29
N LEU A 254 -5.57 -12.49 -18.79
CA LEU A 254 -7.02 -12.26 -18.84
C LEU A 254 -7.52 -11.91 -20.25
N SER A 255 -6.72 -11.19 -21.03
CA SER A 255 -7.09 -10.81 -22.40
C SER A 255 -7.00 -11.99 -23.36
N ALA A 256 -6.02 -12.88 -23.18
CA ALA A 256 -5.83 -14.07 -23.99
C ALA A 256 -7.01 -15.07 -23.89
N LEU A 257 -7.81 -14.99 -22.83
CA LEU A 257 -8.99 -15.85 -22.63
C LEU A 257 -10.26 -15.31 -23.31
N GLN A 258 -10.26 -14.04 -23.74
CA GLN A 258 -11.44 -13.39 -24.30
C GLN A 258 -11.84 -14.06 -25.62
N GLY A 259 -13.13 -14.43 -25.75
CA GLY A 259 -13.65 -15.09 -26.96
C GLY A 259 -13.16 -16.53 -27.18
N ILE A 260 -12.27 -17.05 -26.32
CA ILE A 260 -11.78 -18.43 -26.42
C ILE A 260 -12.79 -19.40 -25.77
N PRO A 261 -13.16 -20.52 -26.42
CA PRO A 261 -13.99 -21.55 -25.82
C PRO A 261 -13.42 -22.07 -24.50
N LEU A 262 -14.26 -22.21 -23.48
CA LEU A 262 -13.85 -22.66 -22.13
C LEU A 262 -13.11 -24.00 -22.14
N ALA A 263 -13.42 -24.90 -23.09
CA ALA A 263 -12.74 -26.19 -23.22
C ALA A 263 -11.23 -26.06 -23.52
N LEU A 264 -10.79 -24.92 -24.06
CA LEU A 264 -9.38 -24.64 -24.36
C LEU A 264 -8.65 -23.91 -23.24
N TRP A 265 -9.36 -23.50 -22.17
CA TRP A 265 -8.73 -22.84 -21.03
C TRP A 265 -8.00 -23.87 -20.19
N SER A 266 -6.76 -23.57 -19.80
CA SER A 266 -6.00 -24.45 -18.89
C SER A 266 -6.64 -24.47 -17.51
N ASP A 267 -6.33 -25.51 -16.72
CA ASP A 267 -6.81 -25.60 -15.33
C ASP A 267 -6.32 -24.42 -14.47
N SER A 268 -5.13 -23.89 -14.77
CA SER A 268 -4.66 -22.68 -14.10
C SER A 268 -5.50 -21.46 -14.44
N ASP A 269 -5.91 -21.29 -15.69
CA ASP A 269 -6.70 -20.14 -16.12
C ASP A 269 -8.09 -20.13 -15.49
N VAL A 270 -8.76 -21.29 -15.44
CA VAL A 270 -10.08 -21.40 -14.79
C VAL A 270 -9.99 -21.12 -13.29
N VAL A 271 -8.95 -21.60 -12.61
CA VAL A 271 -8.74 -21.36 -11.18
C VAL A 271 -8.39 -19.88 -10.92
N MET A 272 -7.51 -19.29 -11.73
CA MET A 272 -7.14 -17.87 -11.64
C MET A 272 -8.38 -16.98 -11.72
N VAL A 273 -9.20 -17.14 -12.77
CA VAL A 273 -10.40 -16.32 -13.00
C VAL A 273 -11.37 -16.45 -11.82
N VAL A 274 -11.65 -17.67 -11.35
CA VAL A 274 -12.58 -17.90 -10.25
C VAL A 274 -12.05 -17.34 -8.93
N CYS A 275 -10.77 -17.55 -8.61
CA CYS A 275 -10.18 -17.07 -7.36
C CYS A 275 -10.18 -15.53 -7.29
N LEU A 276 -9.79 -14.85 -8.37
CA LEU A 276 -9.85 -13.38 -8.43
C LEU A 276 -11.29 -12.88 -8.29
N ALA A 277 -12.26 -13.53 -8.95
CA ALA A 277 -13.68 -13.19 -8.83
C ALA A 277 -14.19 -13.29 -7.38
N LEU A 278 -13.82 -14.35 -6.66
CA LEU A 278 -14.18 -14.54 -5.25
C LEU A 278 -13.55 -13.46 -4.36
N LEU A 279 -12.29 -13.12 -4.57
CA LEU A 279 -11.60 -12.07 -3.82
C LEU A 279 -12.27 -10.70 -4.04
N VAL A 280 -12.46 -10.29 -5.30
CA VAL A 280 -13.12 -9.02 -5.67
C VAL A 280 -14.54 -8.96 -5.11
N ARG A 281 -15.29 -10.07 -5.17
CA ARG A 281 -16.64 -10.12 -4.62
C ARG A 281 -16.69 -9.90 -3.11
N SER A 282 -15.66 -10.29 -2.37
CA SER A 282 -15.66 -10.23 -0.90
C SER A 282 -15.41 -8.83 -0.32
N ALA A 283 -14.64 -7.96 -0.98
CA ALA A 283 -14.37 -6.60 -0.49
C ALA A 283 -13.93 -5.59 -1.57
N GLY A 284 -14.16 -5.87 -2.85
CA GLY A 284 -13.67 -5.08 -3.96
C GLY A 284 -12.23 -5.41 -4.34
N TYR A 285 -11.66 -4.61 -5.26
CA TYR A 285 -10.35 -4.87 -5.89
C TYR A 285 -9.22 -5.01 -4.88
N ALA A 286 -9.30 -4.23 -3.81
CA ALA A 286 -8.29 -4.17 -2.77
C ALA A 286 -8.14 -5.47 -1.96
N ARG A 287 -9.02 -6.47 -2.11
CA ARG A 287 -8.84 -7.80 -1.51
C ARG A 287 -7.76 -8.62 -2.19
N ILE A 288 -7.47 -8.36 -3.47
CA ILE A 288 -6.38 -9.05 -4.21
C ILE A 288 -5.04 -8.85 -3.48
N GLU A 289 -4.83 -7.68 -2.88
CA GLU A 289 -3.61 -7.33 -2.16
C GLU A 289 -3.36 -8.19 -0.90
N GLU A 290 -4.40 -8.82 -0.34
CA GLU A 290 -4.28 -9.75 0.80
C GLU A 290 -3.93 -11.18 0.37
N ALA A 291 -3.89 -11.45 -0.93
CA ALA A 291 -3.34 -12.67 -1.50
C ALA A 291 -1.92 -12.46 -2.08
N ASN A 292 -1.37 -11.25 -2.00
CA ASN A 292 -0.08 -10.91 -2.59
C ASN A 292 1.05 -11.80 -2.04
N GLY A 293 1.92 -12.30 -2.91
CA GLY A 293 3.02 -13.19 -2.54
C GLY A 293 2.58 -14.62 -2.21
N THR A 294 1.31 -15.00 -2.38
CA THR A 294 0.79 -16.34 -2.05
C THR A 294 0.30 -17.11 -3.27
N GLN A 295 0.07 -18.41 -3.11
CA GLN A 295 -0.58 -19.26 -4.10
C GLN A 295 -2.06 -18.89 -4.26
N LEU A 296 -2.50 -18.82 -5.52
CA LEU A 296 -3.86 -18.54 -5.93
C LEU A 296 -4.56 -19.87 -6.24
N THR A 297 -5.05 -20.53 -5.18
CA THR A 297 -5.88 -21.74 -5.29
C THR A 297 -7.20 -21.56 -4.55
N VAL A 298 -8.18 -22.43 -4.82
CA VAL A 298 -9.49 -22.36 -4.16
C VAL A 298 -9.34 -22.55 -2.65
N GLY A 299 -8.49 -23.49 -2.23
CA GLY A 299 -8.17 -23.69 -0.80
C GLY A 299 -7.58 -22.45 -0.12
N HIS A 300 -6.68 -21.72 -0.78
CA HIS A 300 -6.09 -20.48 -0.22
C HIS A 300 -7.14 -19.38 -0.08
N VAL A 301 -7.98 -19.18 -1.10
CA VAL A 301 -9.08 -18.21 -1.06
C VAL A 301 -10.11 -18.60 0.00
N ALA A 302 -10.48 -19.87 0.13
CA ALA A 302 -11.38 -20.36 1.16
C ALA A 302 -10.85 -20.05 2.58
N ALA A 303 -9.57 -20.32 2.83
CA ALA A 303 -8.93 -20.00 4.10
C ALA A 303 -8.89 -18.49 4.39
N LEU A 304 -8.64 -17.66 3.37
CA LEU A 304 -8.71 -16.20 3.52
C LEU A 304 -10.13 -15.76 3.89
N LEU A 305 -11.15 -16.24 3.16
CA LEU A 305 -12.54 -15.88 3.42
C LEU A 305 -12.98 -16.32 4.82
N GLU A 306 -12.60 -17.53 5.26
CA GLU A 306 -12.93 -18.04 6.59
C GLU A 306 -12.27 -17.20 7.70
N ARG A 307 -10.99 -16.82 7.56
CA ARG A 307 -10.32 -15.94 8.53
C ARG A 307 -10.99 -14.57 8.61
N THR A 308 -11.35 -14.00 7.46
CA THR A 308 -12.07 -12.72 7.40
C THR A 308 -13.47 -12.83 8.02
N ARG A 309 -14.18 -13.93 7.77
CA ARG A 309 -15.47 -14.23 8.40
C ARG A 309 -15.36 -14.28 9.93
N ARG A 310 -14.39 -15.04 10.46
CA ARG A 310 -14.15 -15.14 11.92
C ARG A 310 -13.88 -13.75 12.51
N LYS A 311 -13.00 -12.98 11.88
CA LYS A 311 -12.66 -11.60 12.28
C LYS A 311 -13.86 -10.67 12.36
N TYR A 312 -14.71 -10.64 11.32
CA TYR A 312 -15.90 -9.79 11.31
C TYR A 312 -17.03 -10.27 12.21
N ASN A 313 -17.09 -11.56 12.53
CA ASN A 313 -18.05 -12.12 13.49
C ASN A 313 -17.65 -11.91 14.95
N ALA A 314 -16.38 -11.59 15.21
CA ALA A 314 -15.89 -11.17 16.53
C ALA A 314 -16.33 -9.74 16.87
N VAL A 315 -16.59 -8.89 15.87
CA VAL A 315 -17.15 -7.55 16.08
C VAL A 315 -18.59 -7.65 16.61
N PRO A 316 -18.92 -7.05 17.76
CA PRO A 316 -20.27 -7.07 18.32
C PRO A 316 -21.34 -6.48 17.38
N GLY A 317 -22.58 -6.95 17.51
CA GLY A 317 -23.75 -6.44 16.78
C GLY A 317 -23.87 -6.92 15.33
N GLY A 318 -25.04 -6.73 14.72
CA GLY A 318 -25.37 -7.11 13.34
C GLY A 318 -25.43 -8.63 13.07
N ARG A 319 -25.75 -9.01 11.82
CA ARG A 319 -25.99 -10.41 11.46
C ARG A 319 -24.66 -11.14 11.22
N ARG A 320 -24.39 -12.16 12.03
CA ARG A 320 -23.23 -13.05 11.86
C ARG A 320 -23.28 -13.78 10.51
N VAL A 321 -22.11 -13.95 9.91
CA VAL A 321 -21.91 -14.69 8.68
C VAL A 321 -21.65 -16.17 8.99
N ARG A 322 -22.47 -17.06 8.43
CA ARG A 322 -22.28 -18.51 8.56
C ARG A 322 -21.04 -18.97 7.77
N PRO A 323 -20.33 -20.02 8.22
CA PRO A 323 -19.28 -20.64 7.40
C PRO A 323 -19.86 -21.18 6.09
N ALA A 324 -19.04 -21.32 5.06
CA ALA A 324 -19.43 -22.02 3.85
C ALA A 324 -19.67 -23.51 4.15
N ALA A 325 -20.68 -24.12 3.53
CA ALA A 325 -21.00 -25.53 3.74
C ALA A 325 -19.92 -26.48 3.17
N SER A 326 -19.18 -26.01 2.15
CA SER A 326 -18.05 -26.70 1.55
C SER A 326 -17.11 -25.68 0.89
N GLN A 327 -15.98 -26.14 0.34
CA GLN A 327 -15.08 -25.31 -0.46
C GLN A 327 -15.47 -25.25 -1.94
N ARG A 328 -16.71 -25.65 -2.29
CA ARG A 328 -17.24 -25.51 -3.65
C ARG A 328 -17.40 -24.03 -4.01
N VAL A 329 -17.12 -23.66 -5.26
CA VAL A 329 -17.13 -22.28 -5.76
C VAL A 329 -18.45 -21.57 -5.48
N THR A 330 -19.58 -22.26 -5.64
CA THR A 330 -20.91 -21.70 -5.34
C THR A 330 -21.05 -21.28 -3.88
N GLU A 331 -20.58 -22.11 -2.94
CA GLU A 331 -20.66 -21.83 -1.50
C GLU A 331 -19.68 -20.73 -1.10
N LEU A 332 -18.46 -20.74 -1.64
CA LEU A 332 -17.47 -19.68 -1.42
C LEU A 332 -17.96 -18.33 -1.98
N ARG A 333 -18.67 -18.33 -3.11
CA ARG A 333 -19.27 -17.11 -3.68
C ARG A 333 -20.35 -16.52 -2.77
N THR A 334 -21.17 -17.38 -2.16
CA THR A 334 -22.18 -16.98 -1.16
C THR A 334 -21.50 -16.41 0.07
N LEU A 335 -20.45 -17.08 0.58
CA LEU A 335 -19.65 -16.58 1.70
C LEU A 335 -19.00 -15.22 1.39
N ALA A 336 -18.38 -15.06 0.22
CA ALA A 336 -17.77 -13.80 -0.20
C ALA A 336 -18.79 -12.64 -0.20
N ALA A 337 -19.98 -12.85 -0.76
CA ALA A 337 -21.05 -11.86 -0.75
C ALA A 337 -21.52 -11.52 0.68
N ALA A 338 -21.65 -12.52 1.55
CA ALA A 338 -22.03 -12.32 2.94
C ALA A 338 -20.96 -11.56 3.74
N ILE A 339 -19.67 -11.85 3.50
CA ILE A 339 -18.54 -11.11 4.06
C ILE A 339 -18.58 -9.64 3.62
N ARG A 340 -18.83 -9.36 2.32
CA ARG A 340 -18.95 -7.99 1.83
C ARG A 340 -20.06 -7.22 2.53
N ALA A 341 -21.24 -7.83 2.64
CA ALA A 341 -22.38 -7.22 3.33
C ALA A 341 -22.07 -6.98 4.82
N ARG A 342 -21.38 -7.92 5.47
CA ARG A 342 -20.96 -7.78 6.86
C ARG A 342 -19.91 -6.68 7.04
N ARG A 343 -18.94 -6.58 6.13
CA ARG A 343 -17.91 -5.53 6.15
C ARG A 343 -18.52 -4.14 6.22
N ALA A 344 -19.57 -3.88 5.43
CA ALA A 344 -20.27 -2.59 5.42
C ALA A 344 -20.97 -2.25 6.75
N GLN A 345 -21.31 -3.26 7.58
CA GLN A 345 -21.80 -3.05 8.94
C GLN A 345 -20.64 -2.80 9.91
N VAL A 346 -19.58 -3.61 9.81
CA VAL A 346 -18.39 -3.53 10.66
C VAL A 346 -17.74 -2.14 10.58
N THR A 347 -17.56 -1.59 9.37
CA THR A 347 -16.93 -0.28 9.16
C THR A 347 -17.71 0.90 9.75
N ARG A 348 -18.93 0.69 10.26
CA ARG A 348 -19.72 1.75 10.94
C ARG A 348 -19.47 1.81 12.44
N SER A 349 -18.93 0.76 13.04
CA SER A 349 -18.77 0.64 14.49
C SER A 349 -17.33 0.50 14.95
N VAL A 350 -16.43 0.06 14.07
CA VAL A 350 -15.01 -0.13 14.38
C VAL A 350 -14.13 0.35 13.23
N GLN A 351 -12.92 0.80 13.57
CA GLN A 351 -11.93 1.17 12.56
C GLN A 351 -11.31 -0.10 11.96
N LEU A 352 -11.45 -0.26 10.64
CA LEU A 352 -10.63 -1.22 9.91
C LEU A 352 -9.30 -0.55 9.52
N TYR A 353 -8.21 -1.30 9.55
CA TYR A 353 -6.93 -0.85 9.00
C TYR A 353 -6.22 -1.99 8.29
N ARG A 354 -5.06 -1.72 7.69
CA ARG A 354 -4.21 -2.76 7.10
C ARG A 354 -2.81 -2.71 7.67
N GLU A 355 -2.25 -3.88 7.90
CA GLU A 355 -0.81 -4.05 8.03
C GLU A 355 -0.24 -4.32 6.64
N ILE A 356 0.88 -3.67 6.31
CA ILE A 356 1.62 -3.88 5.06
C ILE A 356 3.01 -4.38 5.42
N HIS A 357 3.29 -5.64 5.09
CA HIS A 357 4.61 -6.25 5.27
C HIS A 357 5.45 -5.97 4.03
N GLY A 358 6.20 -4.87 4.07
CA GLY A 358 6.97 -4.32 2.95
C GLY A 358 7.87 -5.31 2.20
N PRO A 359 8.62 -6.22 2.87
CA PRO A 359 9.50 -7.17 2.19
C PRO A 359 8.80 -8.12 1.22
N LEU A 360 7.52 -8.45 1.46
CA LEU A 360 6.73 -9.30 0.55
C LEU A 360 5.53 -8.55 -0.05
N MET A 361 5.44 -7.23 0.21
CA MET A 361 4.31 -6.36 -0.15
C MET A 361 2.93 -6.91 0.27
N HIS A 362 2.89 -7.83 1.24
CA HIS A 362 1.68 -8.52 1.65
C HIS A 362 0.85 -7.63 2.56
N LYS A 363 -0.47 -7.60 2.35
CA LYS A 363 -1.39 -6.81 3.16
C LYS A 363 -2.28 -7.70 4.01
N ILE A 364 -2.57 -7.27 5.22
CA ILE A 364 -3.51 -7.95 6.11
C ILE A 364 -4.49 -6.93 6.64
N GLU A 365 -5.78 -7.08 6.31
CA GLU A 365 -6.81 -6.23 6.91
C GLU A 365 -7.01 -6.61 8.38
N ARG A 366 -7.13 -5.64 9.28
CA ARG A 366 -7.32 -5.81 10.72
C ARG A 366 -8.56 -5.04 11.17
N VAL A 367 -9.15 -5.51 12.27
CA VAL A 367 -10.15 -4.77 13.03
C VAL A 367 -9.41 -4.19 14.22
N ALA A 368 -9.37 -2.87 14.35
CA ALA A 368 -8.73 -2.23 15.48
C ALA A 368 -9.54 -2.44 16.77
N GLU A 369 -8.83 -2.48 17.88
CA GLU A 369 -9.40 -2.33 19.20
C GLU A 369 -9.86 -0.88 19.43
N ALA A 370 -10.49 -0.63 20.59
CA ALA A 370 -10.85 0.72 20.97
C ALA A 370 -9.59 1.56 21.29
N PRO A 371 -9.62 2.89 21.08
CA PRO A 371 -8.54 3.76 21.52
C PRO A 371 -8.28 3.66 23.04
N ALA A 372 -7.07 3.26 23.39
CA ALA A 372 -6.56 3.16 24.76
C ALA A 372 -5.73 4.39 25.15
N ASP A 373 -5.12 4.37 26.33
CA ASP A 373 -4.40 5.52 26.92
C ASP A 373 -3.31 6.08 25.99
N GLY A 374 -2.53 5.20 25.35
CA GLY A 374 -1.48 5.64 24.42
C GLY A 374 -1.99 6.45 23.22
N ALA A 375 -3.20 6.16 22.72
CA ALA A 375 -3.82 6.97 21.67
C ALA A 375 -4.31 8.32 22.23
N ARG A 376 -4.93 8.30 23.42
CA ARG A 376 -5.46 9.49 24.11
C ARG A 376 -4.36 10.48 24.51
N GLU A 377 -3.22 10.00 25.00
CA GLU A 377 -2.07 10.85 25.37
C GLU A 377 -1.47 11.56 24.15
N ARG A 378 -1.37 10.86 23.00
CA ARG A 378 -0.91 11.47 21.75
C ARG A 378 -1.89 12.54 21.28
N GLU A 379 -3.18 12.23 21.32
CA GLU A 379 -4.25 13.17 20.99
C GLU A 379 -4.16 14.43 21.86
N GLN A 380 -4.05 14.29 23.18
CA GLN A 380 -3.91 15.41 24.11
C GLN A 380 -2.68 16.27 23.82
N ARG A 381 -1.52 15.66 23.54
CA ARG A 381 -0.30 16.41 23.16
C ARG A 381 -0.48 17.23 21.88
N ILE A 382 -1.25 16.71 20.93
CA ILE A 382 -1.57 17.42 19.69
C ILE A 382 -2.54 18.56 19.97
N CYS A 383 -3.63 18.29 20.69
CA CYS A 383 -4.61 19.31 21.08
C CYS A 383 -3.97 20.47 21.83
N ALA A 384 -3.14 20.20 22.84
CA ALA A 384 -2.45 21.25 23.59
C ALA A 384 -1.61 22.15 22.67
N ARG A 385 -0.84 21.54 21.75
CA ARG A 385 -0.02 22.30 20.80
C ARG A 385 -0.84 23.08 19.78
N LEU A 386 -1.98 22.56 19.35
CA LEU A 386 -2.86 23.25 18.41
C LEU A 386 -3.55 24.45 19.06
N ALA A 387 -4.06 24.30 20.27
CA ALA A 387 -4.71 25.37 21.02
C ALA A 387 -3.79 26.60 21.22
N ASP A 388 -2.48 26.38 21.34
CA ASP A 388 -1.48 27.45 21.48
C ASP A 388 -1.15 28.17 20.15
N ARG A 389 -1.51 27.60 19.00
CA ARG A 389 -0.98 28.01 17.68
C ARG A 389 -2.03 28.44 16.68
N ILE A 390 -3.24 27.94 16.81
CA ILE A 390 -4.37 28.26 15.92
C ILE A 390 -5.62 28.57 16.76
N PRO A 391 -6.56 29.38 16.24
CA PRO A 391 -7.73 29.82 16.98
C PRO A 391 -8.79 28.71 17.04
N VAL A 392 -8.46 27.62 17.74
CA VAL A 392 -9.36 26.48 17.99
C VAL A 392 -9.31 26.12 19.47
N THR A 393 -10.44 25.70 20.00
CA THR A 393 -10.59 25.27 21.39
C THR A 393 -11.09 23.83 21.48
N GLY A 394 -10.77 23.15 22.57
CA GLY A 394 -11.16 21.75 22.80
C GLY A 394 -10.05 20.94 23.46
N GLY A 395 -10.42 20.03 24.36
CA GLY A 395 -9.53 19.07 25.00
C GLY A 395 -9.32 17.80 24.19
N THR A 396 -10.13 17.59 23.14
CA THR A 396 -10.05 16.47 22.20
C THR A 396 -10.09 16.95 20.75
N LEU A 397 -9.65 16.11 19.81
CA LEU A 397 -9.69 16.44 18.38
C LEU A 397 -11.13 16.55 17.87
N ALA A 398 -12.07 15.78 18.44
CA ALA A 398 -13.48 15.87 18.12
C ALA A 398 -14.09 17.21 18.54
N GLU A 399 -13.75 17.70 19.74
CA GLU A 399 -14.16 19.03 20.21
C GLU A 399 -13.57 20.15 19.34
N MET A 400 -12.28 20.04 18.97
CA MET A 400 -11.64 20.99 18.06
C MET A 400 -12.29 20.98 16.66
N SER A 401 -12.64 19.80 16.13
CA SER A 401 -13.41 19.70 14.89
C SER A 401 -14.74 20.42 15.01
N ALA A 402 -15.48 20.22 16.11
CA ALA A 402 -16.76 20.88 16.35
C ALA A 402 -16.63 22.41 16.45
N ASP A 403 -15.60 22.90 17.14
CA ASP A 403 -15.28 24.34 17.24
C ASP A 403 -14.95 24.94 15.87
N ILE A 404 -14.15 24.24 15.05
CA ILE A 404 -13.88 24.64 13.67
C ILE A 404 -15.18 24.74 12.84
N GLN A 405 -16.09 23.78 12.97
CA GLN A 405 -17.37 23.84 12.25
C GLN A 405 -18.25 25.02 12.72
N ALA A 406 -18.17 25.40 14.00
CA ALA A 406 -18.91 26.53 14.54
C ALA A 406 -18.31 27.89 14.15
N GLY A 407 -16.99 27.97 13.92
CA GLY A 407 -16.25 29.21 13.70
C GLY A 407 -15.31 29.19 12.48
N ALA A 408 -15.73 28.63 11.35
CA ALA A 408 -14.85 28.33 10.21
C ALA A 408 -14.26 29.55 9.46
N ASP A 409 -14.80 30.76 9.63
CA ASP A 409 -14.50 31.94 8.81
C ASP A 409 -13.02 32.35 8.78
N TRP A 410 -12.22 31.97 9.78
CA TRP A 410 -10.79 32.25 9.78
C TRP A 410 -10.00 31.34 8.82
N LEU A 411 -10.55 30.17 8.44
CA LEU A 411 -9.86 29.21 7.55
C LEU A 411 -9.57 29.77 6.17
N THR A 412 -10.36 30.74 5.68
CA THR A 412 -10.20 31.37 4.36
C THR A 412 -9.43 32.69 4.43
N ARG A 413 -9.08 33.17 5.63
CA ARG A 413 -8.37 34.44 5.85
C ARG A 413 -6.89 34.19 6.17
N PRO A 414 -5.97 35.14 5.88
CA PRO A 414 -4.57 35.01 6.27
C PRO A 414 -4.41 34.75 7.78
N HIS A 415 -3.49 33.85 8.13
CA HIS A 415 -3.19 33.51 9.51
C HIS A 415 -1.69 33.23 9.71
N GLY A 416 -1.05 33.94 10.63
CA GLY A 416 0.39 33.85 10.84
C GLY A 416 1.18 34.19 9.56
N ALA A 417 2.09 33.30 9.17
CA ALA A 417 2.88 33.44 7.94
C ALA A 417 2.20 32.86 6.69
N PHE A 418 0.96 32.38 6.81
CA PHE A 418 0.25 31.67 5.75
C PHE A 418 -0.85 32.54 5.11
N GLY A 419 -1.09 32.31 3.81
CA GLY A 419 -2.10 33.04 3.05
C GLY A 419 -3.54 32.73 3.48
N THR A 420 -3.75 31.57 4.10
CA THR A 420 -5.05 31.14 4.63
C THR A 420 -4.91 30.44 6.00
N GLY A 421 -5.97 30.46 6.79
CA GLY A 421 -6.08 29.71 8.03
C GLY A 421 -6.01 28.20 7.80
N LEU A 422 -6.53 27.70 6.66
CA LEU A 422 -6.40 26.30 6.27
C LEU A 422 -4.93 25.89 6.12
N GLU A 423 -4.10 26.70 5.46
CA GLU A 423 -2.66 26.44 5.35
C GLU A 423 -1.98 26.38 6.71
N SER A 424 -2.29 27.34 7.59
CA SER A 424 -1.77 27.36 8.96
C SER A 424 -2.19 26.12 9.73
N LEU A 425 -3.47 25.73 9.64
CA LEU A 425 -4.01 24.54 10.31
C LEU A 425 -3.31 23.27 9.83
N VAL A 426 -3.14 23.11 8.51
CA VAL A 426 -2.45 21.96 7.93
C VAL A 426 -1.01 21.88 8.45
N TYR A 427 -0.27 22.97 8.40
CA TYR A 427 1.12 23.00 8.86
C TYR A 427 1.24 22.69 10.36
N GLU A 428 0.47 23.37 11.20
CA GLU A 428 0.54 23.20 12.66
C GLU A 428 0.09 21.80 13.08
N THR A 429 -0.93 21.23 12.43
CA THR A 429 -1.39 19.85 12.69
C THR A 429 -0.33 18.83 12.29
N VAL A 430 0.28 18.98 11.10
CA VAL A 430 1.35 18.08 10.65
C VAL A 430 2.58 18.19 11.54
N SER A 431 2.96 19.41 11.95
CA SER A 431 4.08 19.67 12.87
C SER A 431 3.83 19.09 14.26
N ALA A 432 2.61 19.24 14.79
CA ALA A 432 2.20 18.67 16.07
C ALA A 432 2.17 17.14 16.03
N ALA A 433 1.62 16.55 14.97
CA ALA A 433 1.65 15.10 14.78
C ALA A 433 3.09 14.58 14.70
N ARG A 434 3.97 15.22 13.91
CA ARG A 434 5.39 14.82 13.83
C ARG A 434 6.03 14.71 15.22
N ALA A 435 5.76 15.68 16.09
CA ALA A 435 6.29 15.70 17.45
C ALA A 435 5.62 14.67 18.37
N ALA A 436 4.29 14.58 18.40
CA ALA A 436 3.58 13.68 19.30
C ALA A 436 3.84 12.19 18.98
N PHE A 437 4.10 11.87 17.72
CA PHE A 437 4.38 10.52 17.27
C PHE A 437 5.88 10.19 17.18
N ASP A 438 6.78 11.11 17.55
CA ASP A 438 8.23 10.92 17.36
C ASP A 438 8.57 10.42 15.95
N ALA A 439 7.94 11.05 14.95
CA ALA A 439 8.14 10.72 13.54
C ALA A 439 9.31 11.52 12.98
N ASP A 440 10.05 10.91 12.05
CA ASP A 440 11.11 11.59 11.29
C ASP A 440 10.49 12.53 10.24
N PHE A 441 9.32 12.17 9.70
CA PHE A 441 8.53 13.03 8.82
C PHE A 441 7.05 12.88 9.14
N ALA A 442 6.30 13.98 9.09
CA ALA A 442 4.85 13.96 8.96
C ALA A 442 4.43 14.73 7.71
N MET A 443 3.29 14.37 7.13
CA MET A 443 2.77 15.08 5.97
C MET A 443 1.25 15.03 5.86
N SER A 444 0.69 16.03 5.19
CA SER A 444 -0.67 16.03 4.67
C SER A 444 -0.76 16.68 3.30
N ARG A 445 -1.77 16.31 2.52
CA ARG A 445 -1.92 16.69 1.11
C ARG A 445 -3.34 17.12 0.78
N GLY A 446 -3.50 17.82 -0.34
CA GLY A 446 -4.79 18.26 -0.83
C GLY A 446 -4.71 18.92 -2.21
N LEU A 447 -5.79 19.59 -2.59
CA LEU A 447 -5.89 20.42 -3.79
C LEU A 447 -5.61 21.88 -3.43
N ARG A 448 -4.89 22.62 -4.27
CA ARG A 448 -4.57 24.02 -4.01
C ARG A 448 -5.76 24.95 -4.09
N SER A 449 -6.62 24.78 -5.10
CA SER A 449 -7.75 25.68 -5.35
C SER A 449 -9.08 24.93 -5.21
N LEU A 450 -9.69 25.06 -4.02
CA LEU A 450 -11.08 24.66 -3.82
C LEU A 450 -12.06 25.47 -4.69
N PRO A 451 -11.85 26.78 -4.95
CA PRO A 451 -12.69 27.54 -5.88
C PRO A 451 -12.73 26.92 -7.28
N ALA A 452 -11.57 26.53 -7.83
CA ALA A 452 -11.50 25.89 -9.15
C ALA A 452 -12.24 24.54 -9.19
N LEU A 453 -12.14 23.74 -8.13
CA LEU A 453 -12.88 22.48 -8.02
C LEU A 453 -14.38 22.69 -7.94
N ILE A 454 -14.84 23.58 -7.08
CA ILE A 454 -16.27 23.88 -6.91
C ILE A 454 -16.86 24.44 -8.21
N GLN A 455 -16.14 25.33 -8.89
CA GLN A 455 -16.55 25.84 -10.19
C GLN A 455 -16.68 24.71 -11.20
N ALA A 456 -15.67 23.85 -11.35
CA ALA A 456 -15.71 22.74 -12.30
C ALA A 456 -16.83 21.74 -11.98
N LEU A 457 -17.07 21.44 -10.69
CA LEU A 457 -18.14 20.56 -10.25
C LEU A 457 -19.53 21.11 -10.59
N ARG A 458 -19.78 22.40 -10.35
CA ARG A 458 -21.06 23.05 -10.67
C ARG A 458 -21.41 23.01 -12.17
N HIS A 459 -20.39 23.00 -13.02
CA HIS A 459 -20.55 22.93 -14.48
C HIS A 459 -20.42 21.51 -15.02
N GLU A 460 -20.23 20.51 -14.16
CA GLU A 460 -19.95 19.12 -14.56
C GLU A 460 -18.77 19.00 -15.54
N ASP A 461 -17.76 19.86 -15.41
CA ASP A 461 -16.61 19.94 -16.30
C ASP A 461 -15.56 18.86 -15.95
N TRP A 462 -15.91 17.61 -16.26
CA TRP A 462 -15.08 16.43 -15.97
C TRP A 462 -13.77 16.43 -16.73
N ALA A 463 -13.76 16.99 -17.93
CA ALA A 463 -12.57 17.14 -18.77
C ALA A 463 -11.54 18.06 -18.09
N ARG A 464 -11.98 19.20 -17.54
CA ARG A 464 -11.10 20.12 -16.80
C ARG A 464 -10.50 19.49 -15.56
N ILE A 465 -11.30 18.80 -14.74
CA ILE A 465 -10.79 18.14 -13.51
C ILE A 465 -9.79 17.03 -13.89
N SER A 466 -10.11 16.23 -14.91
CA SER A 466 -9.25 15.13 -15.38
C SER A 466 -7.95 15.60 -16.05
N GLY A 467 -7.96 16.83 -16.55
CA GLY A 467 -6.82 17.52 -17.17
C GLY A 467 -5.94 18.29 -16.19
N TRP A 468 -6.22 18.28 -14.88
CA TRP A 468 -5.32 18.91 -13.90
C TRP A 468 -3.96 18.21 -13.83
N GLU A 469 -2.94 19.02 -13.58
CA GLU A 469 -1.54 18.59 -13.50
C GLU A 469 -1.02 18.68 -12.07
N LEU A 470 0.15 18.08 -11.79
CA LEU A 470 0.73 18.02 -10.43
C LEU A 470 0.76 19.36 -9.66
N PRO A 471 1.05 20.52 -10.29
CA PRO A 471 1.07 21.79 -9.58
C PRO A 471 -0.27 22.24 -8.99
N GLU A 472 -1.40 21.68 -9.43
CA GLU A 472 -2.72 21.98 -8.85
C GLU A 472 -2.91 21.36 -7.46
N TYR A 473 -2.00 20.49 -7.04
CA TYR A 473 -2.02 19.80 -5.76
C TYR A 473 -0.88 20.30 -4.86
N PHE A 474 -1.02 20.08 -3.56
CA PHE A 474 0.03 20.34 -2.59
C PHE A 474 0.22 19.15 -1.66
N CYS A 475 1.40 19.10 -1.03
CA CYS A 475 1.65 18.27 0.13
C CYS A 475 2.59 19.02 1.07
N CYS A 476 2.14 19.30 2.28
CA CYS A 476 2.95 19.81 3.37
C CYS A 476 3.76 18.64 3.94
N VAL A 477 5.09 18.72 3.90
CA VAL A 477 5.98 17.72 4.52
C VAL A 477 6.83 18.42 5.56
N VAL A 478 6.76 17.95 6.81
CA VAL A 478 7.51 18.51 7.94
C VAL A 478 8.46 17.45 8.48
N PRO A 479 9.77 17.55 8.18
CA PRO A 479 10.77 16.68 8.78
C PRO A 479 11.09 17.07 10.23
N ALA A 480 11.58 16.11 11.01
CA ALA A 480 12.29 16.38 12.25
C ALA A 480 13.68 16.91 11.92
N ALA A 481 14.16 17.94 12.62
CA ALA A 481 15.53 18.45 12.41
C ALA A 481 16.59 17.34 12.59
N GLY A 482 16.38 16.45 13.57
CA GLY A 482 17.26 15.30 13.81
C GLY A 482 17.25 14.22 12.72
N ALA A 483 16.32 14.26 11.76
CA ALA A 483 16.26 13.31 10.65
C ALA A 483 17.43 13.49 9.65
N ARG A 484 18.14 14.63 9.69
CA ARG A 484 19.33 14.88 8.86
C ARG A 484 20.40 13.80 8.99
N ARG A 485 20.48 13.10 10.13
CA ARG A 485 21.42 11.98 10.37
C ARG A 485 21.27 10.83 9.36
N TYR A 486 20.11 10.71 8.72
CA TYR A 486 19.87 9.72 7.66
C TYR A 486 20.35 10.18 6.28
N PHE A 487 20.70 11.46 6.13
CA PHE A 487 20.99 12.09 4.85
C PHE A 487 22.34 12.83 4.91
N GLU A 488 23.36 12.16 5.45
CA GLU A 488 24.74 12.67 5.57
C GLU A 488 24.81 13.98 6.39
N ASP A 489 23.94 14.10 7.40
CA ASP A 489 23.82 15.28 8.27
C ASP A 489 23.57 16.60 7.53
N SER A 490 23.07 16.55 6.29
CA SER A 490 22.83 17.72 5.44
C SER A 490 21.37 18.20 5.49
N ALA A 491 21.15 19.47 5.82
CA ALA A 491 19.83 20.10 5.77
C ALA A 491 19.32 20.25 4.33
N ASP A 492 20.21 20.58 3.40
CA ASP A 492 19.91 20.65 1.95
C ASP A 492 19.36 19.31 1.44
N ARG A 493 20.01 18.20 1.79
CA ARG A 493 19.52 16.87 1.41
C ARG A 493 18.21 16.51 2.09
N LEU A 494 18.03 16.91 3.35
CA LEU A 494 16.76 16.71 4.06
C LEU A 494 15.63 17.50 3.38
N ALA A 495 15.90 18.73 2.94
CA ALA A 495 14.95 19.57 2.21
C ALA A 495 14.59 18.96 0.85
N ASP A 496 15.59 18.46 0.12
CA ASP A 496 15.39 17.74 -1.14
C ASP A 496 14.54 16.49 -0.97
N VAL A 497 14.79 15.71 0.08
CA VAL A 497 13.98 14.52 0.41
C VAL A 497 12.55 14.92 0.76
N ALA A 498 12.36 15.96 1.58
CA ALA A 498 11.03 16.48 1.91
C ALA A 498 10.25 16.92 0.66
N TRP A 499 10.91 17.61 -0.28
CA TRP A 499 10.32 17.97 -1.56
C TRP A 499 10.02 16.75 -2.45
N ALA A 500 10.92 15.78 -2.52
CA ALA A 500 10.71 14.55 -3.29
C ALA A 500 9.49 13.76 -2.77
N ILE A 501 9.32 13.68 -1.45
CA ILE A 501 8.13 13.13 -0.79
C ILE A 501 6.89 13.93 -1.19
N SER A 502 6.93 15.26 -1.07
CA SER A 502 5.81 16.15 -1.43
C SER A 502 5.36 15.95 -2.87
N SER A 503 6.29 15.94 -3.83
CA SER A 503 6.01 15.74 -5.25
C SER A 503 5.38 14.36 -5.52
N ARG A 504 5.88 13.31 -4.86
CA ARG A 504 5.29 11.95 -4.98
C ARG A 504 3.88 11.90 -4.40
N MET A 505 3.57 12.68 -3.37
CA MET A 505 2.23 12.77 -2.78
C MET A 505 1.26 13.59 -3.63
N GLN A 506 1.73 14.64 -4.31
CA GLN A 506 0.94 15.35 -5.33
C GLN A 506 0.52 14.40 -6.45
N TYR A 507 1.42 13.50 -6.89
CA TYR A 507 1.10 12.44 -7.86
C TYR A 507 0.03 11.46 -7.36
N ASN A 508 -0.02 11.16 -6.06
CA ASN A 508 -1.13 10.38 -5.49
C ASN A 508 -2.45 11.14 -5.57
N SER A 509 -2.48 12.42 -5.18
CA SER A 509 -3.68 13.26 -5.25
C SER A 509 -4.23 13.38 -6.66
N TRP A 510 -3.33 13.55 -7.64
CA TRP A 510 -3.64 13.60 -9.06
C TRP A 510 -4.35 12.35 -9.57
N HIS A 511 -3.95 11.15 -9.13
CA HIS A 511 -4.66 9.93 -9.48
C HIS A 511 -6.00 9.77 -8.74
N PHE A 512 -6.07 10.15 -7.46
CA PHE A 512 -7.24 9.87 -6.64
C PHE A 512 -8.41 10.81 -6.93
N ILE A 513 -8.17 12.07 -7.33
CA ILE A 513 -9.28 12.99 -7.61
C ILE A 513 -10.16 12.44 -8.74
N VAL A 514 -9.54 11.94 -9.82
CA VAL A 514 -10.22 11.37 -10.99
C VAL A 514 -10.94 10.06 -10.61
N GLY A 515 -10.35 9.28 -9.70
CA GLY A 515 -10.97 8.08 -9.16
C GLY A 515 -12.36 8.31 -8.54
N ASN A 516 -12.63 9.52 -8.02
CA ASN A 516 -13.91 9.91 -7.41
C ASN A 516 -14.96 10.46 -8.40
N LEU A 517 -14.61 10.66 -9.67
CA LEU A 517 -15.52 11.23 -10.68
C LEU A 517 -16.42 10.16 -11.33
N PRO A 518 -17.58 10.56 -11.91
CA PRO A 518 -18.40 9.70 -12.77
C PRO A 518 -17.57 9.10 -13.91
N LYS A 519 -17.87 7.85 -14.30
CA LYS A 519 -17.12 7.11 -15.33
C LYS A 519 -17.62 7.46 -16.73
N VAL A 520 -17.40 8.72 -17.13
CA VAL A 520 -17.61 9.22 -18.49
C VAL A 520 -16.36 9.00 -19.35
N PRO A 521 -16.44 9.03 -20.69
CA PRO A 521 -15.32 8.65 -21.58
C PRO A 521 -13.99 9.36 -21.28
N GLU A 522 -14.01 10.66 -20.96
CA GLU A 522 -12.81 11.45 -20.66
C GLU A 522 -12.15 11.02 -19.34
N VAL A 523 -12.96 10.60 -18.37
CA VAL A 523 -12.50 10.08 -17.07
C VAL A 523 -11.95 8.65 -17.23
N GLU A 524 -12.59 7.82 -18.04
CA GLU A 524 -12.15 6.44 -18.29
C GLU A 524 -10.86 6.36 -19.10
N ALA A 525 -10.68 7.27 -20.06
CA ALA A 525 -9.44 7.43 -20.83
C ALA A 525 -8.25 7.81 -19.94
N ARG A 526 -8.51 8.39 -18.76
CA ARG A 526 -7.49 8.83 -17.82
C ARG A 526 -6.95 7.70 -16.94
N ASP A 527 -5.64 7.68 -16.72
CA ASP A 527 -5.04 6.80 -15.72
C ASP A 527 -5.37 7.31 -14.30
N TYR A 528 -6.04 6.47 -13.50
CA TYR A 528 -6.45 6.76 -12.13
C TYR A 528 -6.45 5.48 -11.29
N PHE A 529 -6.25 5.66 -9.99
CA PHE A 529 -6.37 4.60 -9.00
C PHE A 529 -7.69 4.72 -8.25
N VAL A 530 -8.19 3.59 -7.71
CA VAL A 530 -9.28 3.65 -6.73
C VAL A 530 -8.77 4.43 -5.51
N PRO A 531 -9.51 5.48 -5.06
CA PRO A 531 -9.08 6.27 -3.92
C PRO A 531 -9.01 5.42 -2.64
N PRO A 532 -7.94 5.56 -1.82
CA PRO A 532 -7.80 4.79 -0.60
C PRO A 532 -8.81 5.27 0.45
N THR A 533 -9.42 4.32 1.18
CA THR A 533 -10.44 4.59 2.21
C THR A 533 -10.16 3.88 3.54
N VAL A 534 -9.11 3.07 3.59
CA VAL A 534 -8.72 2.29 4.77
C VAL A 534 -7.31 2.73 5.17
N PRO A 535 -7.08 3.11 6.44
CA PRO A 535 -5.75 3.45 6.93
C PRO A 535 -4.85 2.22 7.00
N ASP A 536 -3.54 2.44 7.01
CA ASP A 536 -2.56 1.36 7.08
C ASP A 536 -1.31 1.71 7.90
N ILE A 537 -0.73 0.65 8.48
CA ILE A 537 0.61 0.62 9.07
C ILE A 537 1.49 -0.21 8.15
N ALA A 538 2.65 0.30 7.78
CA ALA A 538 3.60 -0.42 6.95
C ALA A 538 4.92 -0.67 7.68
N PHE A 539 5.43 -1.90 7.53
CA PHE A 539 6.67 -2.38 8.14
C PHE A 539 7.73 -2.62 7.06
N HIS A 540 8.95 -2.15 7.30
CA HIS A 540 10.09 -2.29 6.39
C HIS A 540 9.73 -1.95 4.94
N SER A 541 9.20 -0.74 4.72
CA SER A 541 8.77 -0.25 3.40
C SER A 541 9.92 0.15 2.48
N ASP A 542 11.14 0.21 3.03
CA ASP A 542 12.43 0.56 2.42
C ASP A 542 13.03 -0.57 1.56
N GLN A 543 12.25 -1.59 1.19
CA GLN A 543 12.77 -2.79 0.50
C GLN A 543 12.61 -2.76 -1.02
N HIS A 544 11.55 -2.15 -1.56
CA HIS A 544 11.23 -2.27 -3.00
C HIS A 544 11.00 -0.96 -3.75
N HIS A 545 10.37 0.03 -3.11
CA HIS A 545 10.01 1.26 -3.79
C HIS A 545 11.20 2.22 -3.74
N HIS A 546 11.76 2.61 -4.89
CA HIS A 546 12.96 3.46 -4.96
C HIS A 546 12.82 4.73 -4.11
N GLY A 547 11.62 5.33 -4.07
CA GLY A 547 11.37 6.50 -3.23
C GLY A 547 11.40 6.19 -1.73
N HIS A 548 10.97 5.00 -1.30
CA HIS A 548 11.09 4.59 0.11
C HIS A 548 12.53 4.24 0.47
N VAL A 549 13.26 3.58 -0.42
CA VAL A 549 14.68 3.27 -0.20
C VAL A 549 15.47 4.58 -0.08
N ALA A 550 15.28 5.52 -1.01
CA ALA A 550 16.00 6.81 -1.02
C ALA A 550 15.67 7.68 0.19
N ALA A 551 14.40 7.74 0.61
CA ALA A 551 13.98 8.46 1.81
C ALA A 551 14.09 7.62 3.09
N GLN A 552 14.69 6.42 3.02
CA GLN A 552 14.84 5.46 4.11
C GLN A 552 13.54 5.18 4.88
N VAL A 553 12.38 5.16 4.20
CA VAL A 553 11.07 5.00 4.85
C VAL A 553 10.90 3.56 5.31
N ARG A 554 11.27 3.27 6.56
CA ARG A 554 11.20 1.94 7.13
C ARG A 554 9.81 1.66 7.69
N PHE A 555 9.26 2.54 8.51
CA PHE A 555 7.93 2.40 9.09
C PHE A 555 7.04 3.57 8.69
N SER A 556 5.77 3.30 8.42
CA SER A 556 4.82 4.38 8.14
C SER A 556 3.41 4.11 8.61
N ILE A 557 2.68 5.19 8.90
CA ILE A 557 1.22 5.23 8.95
C ILE A 557 0.73 6.02 7.75
N ARG A 558 -0.36 5.55 7.15
CA ARG A 558 -1.19 6.32 6.21
C ARG A 558 -2.63 6.34 6.71
N SER A 559 -3.22 7.51 6.83
CA SER A 559 -4.60 7.70 7.28
C SER A 559 -5.36 8.55 6.25
N PRO A 560 -5.95 7.93 5.21
CA PRO A 560 -6.69 8.66 4.18
C PRO A 560 -8.08 9.04 4.68
N GLN A 561 -8.53 10.25 4.32
CA GLN A 561 -9.87 10.74 4.68
C GLN A 561 -10.62 11.27 3.46
N ALA A 562 -11.93 11.19 3.54
CA ALA A 562 -12.81 11.83 2.57
C ALA A 562 -13.03 13.29 2.94
N VAL A 563 -13.05 14.17 1.93
CA VAL A 563 -13.50 15.56 2.08
C VAL A 563 -14.80 15.73 1.32
N LYS A 564 -15.79 16.38 1.94
CA LYS A 564 -17.05 16.71 1.26
C LYS A 564 -16.90 18.05 0.55
N VAL A 565 -17.12 18.06 -0.76
CA VAL A 565 -17.14 19.26 -1.59
C VAL A 565 -18.48 19.27 -2.33
N LEU A 566 -19.31 20.27 -2.03
CA LEU A 566 -20.73 20.30 -2.43
C LEU A 566 -21.47 19.04 -1.91
N ASP A 567 -22.11 18.29 -2.80
CA ASP A 567 -22.86 17.06 -2.52
C ASP A 567 -22.00 15.79 -2.62
N ARG A 568 -20.71 15.90 -2.95
CA ARG A 568 -19.83 14.77 -3.24
C ARG A 568 -18.76 14.57 -2.17
N ALA A 569 -18.53 13.32 -1.78
CA ALA A 569 -17.41 12.92 -0.94
C ALA A 569 -16.24 12.45 -1.81
N PHE A 570 -15.09 13.10 -1.69
CA PHE A 570 -13.86 12.71 -2.37
C PHE A 570 -13.00 11.87 -1.43
N GLY A 571 -12.96 10.55 -1.62
CA GLY A 571 -12.11 9.64 -0.85
C GLY A 571 -10.62 9.91 -1.10
N GLY A 572 -9.81 9.78 -0.04
CA GLY A 572 -8.36 9.98 -0.10
C GLY A 572 -7.94 11.38 -0.56
N PHE A 573 -8.80 12.39 -0.34
CA PHE A 573 -8.56 13.79 -0.72
C PHE A 573 -7.48 14.41 0.18
N VAL A 574 -7.63 14.24 1.49
CA VAL A 574 -6.57 14.47 2.48
C VAL A 574 -6.11 13.14 3.09
N ASP A 575 -4.93 13.17 3.68
CA ASP A 575 -4.30 11.99 4.26
C ASP A 575 -3.22 12.45 5.24
N LEU A 576 -3.23 11.98 6.49
CA LEU A 576 -2.08 12.12 7.38
C LEU A 576 -1.13 10.94 7.18
N ARG A 577 0.14 11.23 6.88
CA ARG A 577 1.18 10.21 6.90
C ARG A 577 2.29 10.53 7.88
N LEU A 578 2.73 9.49 8.58
CA LEU A 578 3.83 9.53 9.54
C LEU A 578 4.89 8.55 9.08
N LEU A 579 6.15 8.97 9.05
CA LEU A 579 7.27 8.13 8.61
C LEU A 579 8.34 8.05 9.70
N ARG A 580 8.92 6.88 9.89
CA ARG A 580 10.17 6.67 10.65
C ARG A 580 11.20 5.97 9.78
N CYS A 581 12.42 6.47 9.82
CA CYS A 581 13.57 5.91 9.13
C CYS A 581 14.23 4.76 9.91
N ALA A 582 14.13 4.79 11.24
CA ALA A 582 14.58 3.71 12.13
C ALA A 582 13.78 3.69 13.45
N GLY A 583 14.14 2.77 14.35
CA GLY A 583 13.56 2.68 15.69
C GLY A 583 12.34 1.76 15.78
N THR A 584 11.46 2.04 16.75
CA THR A 584 10.27 1.22 17.02
C THR A 584 9.24 1.39 15.91
N PRO A 585 8.64 0.30 15.38
CA PRO A 585 7.52 0.40 14.45
C PRO A 585 6.33 1.17 15.04
N PHE A 586 5.49 1.74 14.19
CA PHE A 586 4.19 2.25 14.62
C PHE A 586 3.27 1.07 14.99
N GLY A 587 2.46 1.24 16.03
CA GLY A 587 1.47 0.26 16.48
C GLY A 587 0.03 0.68 16.18
N GLU A 588 -0.92 -0.19 16.52
CA GLU A 588 -2.35 0.06 16.30
C GLU A 588 -2.85 1.35 16.99
N GLN A 589 -2.42 1.61 18.23
CA GLN A 589 -2.80 2.82 18.96
C GLN A 589 -2.20 4.10 18.35
N ASP A 590 -1.03 4.01 17.69
CA ASP A 590 -0.52 5.12 16.89
C ASP A 590 -1.46 5.40 15.70
N LEU A 591 -1.90 4.35 15.00
CA LEU A 591 -2.81 4.48 13.85
C LEU A 591 -4.17 5.06 14.27
N LEU A 592 -4.73 4.66 15.41
CA LEU A 592 -6.00 5.20 15.91
C LEU A 592 -5.91 6.70 16.21
N ALA A 593 -4.85 7.15 16.88
CA ALA A 593 -4.63 8.57 17.11
C ALA A 593 -4.39 9.33 15.80
N ALA A 594 -3.59 8.78 14.88
CA ALA A 594 -3.35 9.38 13.57
C ALA A 594 -4.64 9.50 12.74
N GLN A 595 -5.56 8.54 12.89
CA GLN A 595 -6.87 8.56 12.25
C GLN A 595 -7.71 9.76 12.72
N HIS A 596 -7.76 10.03 14.03
CA HIS A 596 -8.48 11.20 14.56
C HIS A 596 -7.86 12.52 14.08
N VAL A 597 -6.52 12.61 14.05
CA VAL A 597 -5.82 13.80 13.55
C VAL A 597 -6.12 14.03 12.08
N SER A 598 -6.14 12.96 11.27
CA SER A 598 -6.51 13.09 9.87
C SER A 598 -7.98 13.49 9.69
N THR A 599 -8.88 13.04 10.55
CA THR A 599 -10.29 13.47 10.54
C THR A 599 -10.40 14.98 10.78
N LEU A 600 -9.68 15.55 11.75
CA LEU A 600 -9.61 17.01 11.96
C LEU A 600 -9.22 17.77 10.67
N LEU A 601 -8.19 17.29 9.96
CA LEU A 601 -7.75 17.88 8.68
C LEU A 601 -8.86 17.83 7.62
N ALA A 602 -9.61 16.72 7.56
CA ALA A 602 -10.70 16.54 6.62
C ALA A 602 -11.92 17.42 6.95
N ASP A 603 -12.25 17.56 8.23
CA ASP A 603 -13.34 18.40 8.73
C ASP A 603 -13.04 19.88 8.45
N ALA A 604 -11.82 20.34 8.74
CA ALA A 604 -11.38 21.69 8.43
C ALA A 604 -11.42 21.97 6.92
N THR A 605 -10.93 21.04 6.09
CA THR A 605 -10.98 21.19 4.62
C THR A 605 -12.42 21.20 4.10
N THR A 606 -13.32 20.41 4.69
CA THR A 606 -14.76 20.39 4.36
C THR A 606 -15.44 21.71 4.74
N ALA A 607 -15.10 22.27 5.91
CA ALA A 607 -15.59 23.60 6.31
C ALA A 607 -15.12 24.68 5.35
N THR A 608 -13.83 24.67 4.96
CA THR A 608 -13.31 25.60 3.94
C THR A 608 -14.02 25.44 2.61
N ALA A 609 -14.25 24.20 2.14
CA ALA A 609 -14.99 23.96 0.91
C ALA A 609 -16.43 24.51 0.96
N THR A 610 -17.06 24.47 2.13
CA THR A 610 -18.40 25.05 2.36
C THR A 610 -18.39 26.57 2.27
N LEU A 611 -17.41 27.24 2.90
CA LEU A 611 -17.21 28.68 2.79
C LEU A 611 -16.92 29.12 1.34
N VAL A 612 -16.09 28.37 0.62
CA VAL A 612 -15.79 28.65 -0.79
C VAL A 612 -17.03 28.48 -1.67
N ALA A 613 -17.86 27.46 -1.39
CA ALA A 613 -19.13 27.32 -2.09
C ALA A 613 -20.07 28.51 -1.85
N ALA A 614 -19.97 29.17 -0.70
CA ALA A 614 -20.70 30.40 -0.37
C ALA A 614 -20.06 31.69 -0.93
N GLY A 615 -18.91 31.60 -1.61
CA GLY A 615 -18.26 32.73 -2.28
C GLY A 615 -16.97 33.22 -1.62
N ALA A 616 -16.46 32.54 -0.59
CA ALA A 616 -15.12 32.82 -0.08
C ALA A 616 -14.03 32.37 -1.08
N GLU A 617 -12.88 33.03 -1.03
CA GLU A 617 -11.68 32.59 -1.75
C GLU A 617 -10.77 31.84 -0.78
N ALA A 618 -10.28 30.68 -1.19
CA ALA A 618 -9.32 29.90 -0.42
C ALA A 618 -8.36 29.18 -1.37
N GLU A 619 -7.13 29.64 -1.40
CA GLU A 619 -6.07 29.04 -2.20
C GLU A 619 -4.84 28.74 -1.35
N VAL A 620 -4.35 27.50 -1.43
CA VAL A 620 -3.09 27.08 -0.82
C VAL A 620 -1.92 27.46 -1.74
N THR A 621 -1.13 28.42 -1.30
CA THR A 621 0.04 28.96 -2.00
C THR A 621 1.37 28.45 -1.44
N ALA A 622 1.38 27.98 -0.19
CA ALA A 622 2.51 27.37 0.50
C ALA A 622 2.82 25.94 0.00
N PHE A 623 3.80 25.29 0.63
CA PHE A 623 4.18 23.89 0.37
C PHE A 623 4.67 23.61 -1.06
N GLY A 624 5.22 24.64 -1.72
CA GLY A 624 5.98 24.49 -2.96
C GLY A 624 7.44 24.07 -2.70
N PRO A 625 8.27 23.89 -3.75
CA PRO A 625 9.67 23.52 -3.60
C PRO A 625 10.46 24.56 -2.78
N GLN A 626 10.27 25.84 -3.08
CA GLN A 626 10.92 26.94 -2.37
C GLN A 626 10.54 26.96 -0.88
N TRP A 627 9.25 26.78 -0.56
CA TRP A 627 8.79 26.72 0.83
C TRP A 627 9.46 25.59 1.62
N HIS A 628 9.58 24.39 1.04
CA HIS A 628 10.25 23.27 1.71
C HIS A 628 11.74 23.57 1.92
N TRP A 629 12.40 24.14 0.92
CA TRP A 629 13.80 24.54 1.02
C TRP A 629 14.02 25.53 2.16
N GLU A 630 13.31 26.65 2.15
CA GLU A 630 13.42 27.70 3.15
C GLU A 630 13.05 27.19 4.55
N THR A 631 11.96 26.43 4.70
CA THR A 631 11.48 25.99 6.01
C THR A 631 12.42 24.95 6.65
N VAL A 632 13.01 24.06 5.84
CA VAL A 632 13.88 23.00 6.35
C VAL A 632 15.30 23.51 6.60
N THR A 633 15.84 24.36 5.72
CA THR A 633 17.19 24.94 5.91
C THR A 633 17.21 26.08 6.92
N ALA A 634 16.16 26.90 7.05
CA ALA A 634 16.11 27.94 8.09
C ALA A 634 16.11 27.39 9.53
N GLY A 635 15.82 26.09 9.71
CA GLY A 635 16.04 25.40 10.98
C GLY A 635 17.51 25.36 11.43
N GLU A 636 18.46 25.55 10.50
CA GLU A 636 19.90 25.63 10.79
C GLU A 636 20.27 26.84 11.65
N SER A 637 19.69 28.01 11.37
CA SER A 637 20.05 29.26 12.04
C SER A 637 19.57 29.35 13.49
N ARG A 638 18.62 28.50 13.91
CA ARG A 638 18.11 28.48 15.30
C ARG A 638 18.78 27.44 16.19
N CYS A 639 19.51 26.48 15.63
CA CYS A 639 20.26 25.47 16.41
C CYS A 639 21.76 25.77 16.52
N ALA A 640 22.31 26.71 15.74
CA ALA A 640 23.71 27.12 15.84
C ALA A 640 23.99 28.10 17.01
N ASP A 641 22.95 28.67 17.61
CA ASP A 641 23.02 29.62 18.74
C ASP A 641 22.50 29.02 20.07
N GLY A 642 22.45 27.69 20.19
CA GLY A 642 21.94 26.96 21.37
C GLY A 642 23.00 26.18 22.12
#